data_AF-A0A7W8ZU05-F1
#
_entry.id   AF-A0A7W8ZU05-F1
#
_cell.length_a   1.000
_cell.length_b   1.000
_cell.length_c   1.000
_cell.angle_alpha   90.00
_cell.angle_beta   90.00
_cell.angle_gamma   90.00
#
_symmetry.space_group_name_H-M   'P 1'
#
loop_
_entity.id
_entity.type
_entity.pdbx_description
1 polymer ?
#
loop_
_entity_poly.entity_id
_entity_poly.type
_entity_poly.pdbx_seq_one_letter_code
_entity_poly.pdbx_strand_id
1 'polypeptide(L)'
;MYTPGPYAGRRPGIPILALIVILLLQGTTGTSPARAVGSVVDLGTAATYSLLGGTSVANTGVSTVSGDIGAYPGLAVTGFPPGIVTGDVHPGDSAAAQAQADALLAYTATAAQVPTSTIAGDLGGSILTPGVYHSAAAVSISSSLTLDAQGDPYAVFIFQIDAAFGMAAASSIVLMNGAQSSRVFWQVVGAATLGASASFAGTLMSLAAISIGAGCTVVGRALSLTAALALDTSVILPEPAVKLGTAGTYSALAGTSVSNSGATTLTGNVGVSPGTVLTGFPPGITSGSTHVNDSQSAQAQADLTTAYADAGARTPTATLSGDLGGRTLTAGVYASTTALSLTGDLLLDGEGNANAVFILQLDSTLTTAAGSTVRVINGAQVSRVFWRVAGSVSLGAASAFTGTMLSQGDITVGNSSGFIGRALSTAGAISLNATTLTTEATIALGAARSYTLLASTSVANTSTSTVNGDVGTSPGVAITGFPPGVITGQTHAGDTAAAQAQSALQVAYSDALARSPSGAIAGDLAGQTLTAGVYRSAAAVSVSAGLTLDGQGNPNAVFIFQVNAAFNTAASSSITLVNGAQASRVFWQVTGAVSLGAASVFRGTVLGFAAISIGAGCAFTGRALTLNGAIALDSATSTDPDPVPGPLEVVTAGATLSPVTLDGLSTQYSTGYSTEWTITDARGSGASWTVSVEATTPTSAAGTVELVPRTLSVGSLSITPGTISAGSGSDPVGGISAPTLALSNSPQALITALGSHRGIYLLTPSFSLAIPPNAYRSNFSGVVDDSALNPFVSVLTFTIS
;
A
#
# COMPACT_ATOMS: atom_id res chain seq x y z
N MET A 1 -8.49 25.01 -94.65
CA MET A 1 -7.42 26.02 -94.75
C MET A 1 -6.08 25.34 -94.51
N TYR A 2 -5.15 25.53 -95.46
CA TYR A 2 -3.68 25.35 -95.43
C TYR A 2 -3.04 25.28 -94.02
N THR A 3 -1.98 24.56 -93.66
CA THR A 3 -1.04 23.52 -94.17
C THR A 3 -0.11 23.15 -92.98
N PRO A 4 0.63 22.03 -93.00
CA PRO A 4 1.14 21.30 -91.82
C PRO A 4 2.65 21.44 -91.54
N GLY A 5 3.11 20.93 -90.38
CA GLY A 5 4.53 20.75 -90.03
C GLY A 5 4.77 19.42 -89.28
N PRO A 6 5.69 18.52 -89.71
CA PRO A 6 5.77 17.13 -89.23
C PRO A 6 7.04 16.82 -88.40
N TYR A 7 7.28 15.51 -88.19
CA TYR A 7 8.46 14.78 -87.69
C TYR A 7 8.31 14.22 -86.25
N ALA A 8 8.01 12.92 -86.05
CA ALA A 8 8.77 11.67 -86.32
C ALA A 8 9.34 11.14 -84.97
N GLY A 9 9.32 9.86 -84.59
CA GLY A 9 8.84 8.59 -85.13
C GLY A 9 8.85 7.55 -83.98
N ARG A 10 8.16 6.40 -84.16
CA ARG A 10 7.99 5.34 -83.15
C ARG A 10 8.70 4.03 -83.61
N ARG A 11 9.59 3.51 -82.73
CA ARG A 11 9.92 2.07 -82.41
C ARG A 11 10.56 1.19 -83.51
N PRO A 12 11.10 -0.04 -83.21
CA PRO A 12 11.43 -0.75 -81.95
C PRO A 12 12.84 -1.44 -81.94
N GLY A 13 13.26 -2.07 -80.83
CA GLY A 13 14.38 -3.04 -80.81
C GLY A 13 14.90 -3.43 -79.41
N ILE A 14 14.51 -4.64 -78.96
CA ILE A 14 14.88 -5.40 -77.73
C ILE A 14 16.09 -6.34 -78.09
N PRO A 15 16.90 -7.03 -77.22
CA PRO A 15 17.01 -7.15 -75.73
C PRO A 15 18.48 -7.17 -75.15
N ILE A 16 18.57 -7.47 -73.83
CA ILE A 16 19.62 -8.19 -73.06
C ILE A 16 20.81 -7.37 -72.50
N LEU A 17 20.77 -7.07 -71.19
CA LEU A 17 21.49 -7.86 -70.16
C LEU A 17 21.06 -7.39 -68.75
N ALA A 18 20.67 -8.34 -67.90
CA ALA A 18 20.51 -8.19 -66.45
C ALA A 18 21.87 -7.83 -65.80
N LEU A 19 22.05 -7.31 -64.59
CA LEU A 19 21.40 -7.51 -63.30
C LEU A 19 22.14 -6.57 -62.33
N ILE A 20 21.43 -5.91 -61.41
CA ILE A 20 21.77 -5.74 -59.98
C ILE A 20 20.74 -4.74 -59.41
N VAL A 21 19.89 -5.27 -58.53
CA VAL A 21 18.88 -4.53 -57.76
C VAL A 21 19.57 -4.01 -56.49
N ILE A 22 19.66 -2.70 -56.34
CA ILE A 22 19.79 -2.04 -55.04
C ILE A 22 18.50 -1.25 -54.85
N LEU A 23 17.62 -1.77 -53.98
CA LEU A 23 16.37 -1.13 -53.60
C LEU A 23 16.71 -0.03 -52.58
N LEU A 24 16.98 1.19 -53.05
CA LEU A 24 17.00 2.38 -52.20
C LEU A 24 15.54 2.76 -51.91
N LEU A 25 15.08 2.44 -50.69
CA LEU A 25 13.83 2.95 -50.13
C LEU A 25 13.99 4.47 -49.92
N GLN A 26 13.45 5.28 -50.82
CA GLN A 26 13.37 6.72 -50.61
C GLN A 26 12.34 6.99 -49.52
N GLY A 27 12.81 7.28 -48.31
CA GLY A 27 11.98 7.88 -47.26
C GLY A 27 11.57 9.27 -47.70
N THR A 28 10.31 9.42 -48.08
CA THR A 28 9.66 10.72 -48.18
C THR A 28 9.64 11.31 -46.77
N THR A 29 10.46 12.34 -46.52
CA THR A 29 10.29 13.20 -45.36
C THR A 29 9.02 14.03 -45.57
N GLY A 30 7.88 13.41 -45.25
CA GLY A 30 6.66 14.14 -44.97
C GLY A 30 6.92 15.00 -43.74
N THR A 31 7.34 16.25 -43.97
CA THR A 31 7.17 17.30 -42.98
C THR A 31 5.67 17.43 -42.78
N SER A 32 5.18 16.82 -41.69
CA SER A 32 3.82 17.08 -41.23
C SER A 32 3.70 18.59 -40.98
N PRO A 33 2.65 19.27 -41.47
CA PRO A 33 2.44 20.66 -41.11
C PRO A 33 2.39 20.75 -39.58
N ALA A 34 3.19 21.64 -39.00
CA ALA A 34 3.13 21.96 -37.59
C ALA A 34 1.69 22.41 -37.27
N ARG A 35 0.93 21.55 -36.60
CA ARG A 35 -0.38 21.89 -36.07
C ARG A 35 -0.13 22.87 -34.92
N ALA A 36 -0.71 24.07 -34.98
CA ALA A 36 -0.73 24.96 -33.83
C ALA A 36 -1.60 24.33 -32.73
N VAL A 37 -0.97 23.56 -31.84
CA VAL A 37 -1.57 22.97 -30.64
C VAL A 37 -1.55 24.04 -29.55
N GLY A 38 -2.66 24.23 -28.82
CA GLY A 38 -2.73 25.20 -27.72
C GLY A 38 -1.63 24.95 -26.69
N SER A 39 -1.03 26.02 -26.16
CA SER A 39 0.02 25.86 -25.15
C SER A 39 -0.57 25.59 -23.77
N VAL A 40 0.19 24.93 -22.90
CA VAL A 40 -0.19 24.75 -21.49
C VAL A 40 -0.41 26.12 -20.85
N VAL A 41 -1.46 26.22 -20.03
CA VAL A 41 -1.79 27.43 -19.26
C VAL A 41 -1.15 27.32 -17.89
N ASP A 42 -0.34 28.30 -17.52
CA ASP A 42 0.24 28.41 -16.18
C ASP A 42 -0.79 29.02 -15.23
N LEU A 43 -1.01 28.36 -14.08
CA LEU A 43 -1.95 28.78 -13.04
C LEU A 43 -1.26 29.60 -11.94
N GLY A 44 0.07 29.71 -11.93
CA GLY A 44 0.81 30.36 -10.86
C GLY A 44 0.42 29.79 -9.48
N THR A 45 0.19 30.67 -8.51
CA THR A 45 -0.25 30.28 -7.16
C THR A 45 -1.67 29.74 -7.11
N ALA A 46 -2.52 30.01 -8.11
CA ALA A 46 -3.85 29.39 -8.21
C ALA A 46 -3.77 27.86 -8.41
N ALA A 47 -2.60 27.33 -8.78
CA ALA A 47 -2.38 25.90 -8.91
C ALA A 47 -2.56 25.12 -7.59
N THR A 48 -2.38 25.75 -6.42
CA THR A 48 -2.54 25.07 -5.11
C THR A 48 -4.00 25.00 -4.65
N TYR A 49 -4.87 25.82 -5.25
CA TYR A 49 -6.29 25.92 -4.88
C TYR A 49 -7.14 24.91 -5.65
N SER A 50 -7.96 24.17 -4.91
CA SER A 50 -9.05 23.36 -5.48
C SER A 50 -10.32 24.18 -5.70
N LEU A 51 -10.62 25.10 -4.78
CA LEU A 51 -11.76 26.01 -4.86
C LEU A 51 -11.31 27.44 -4.60
N LEU A 52 -11.60 28.35 -5.53
CA LEU A 52 -11.33 29.79 -5.35
C LEU A 52 -12.56 30.59 -5.76
N GLY A 53 -13.08 31.43 -4.86
CA GLY A 53 -14.26 32.27 -5.08
C GLY A 53 -13.93 33.76 -5.13
N GLY A 54 -14.62 34.52 -5.98
CA GLY A 54 -14.49 35.97 -6.06
C GLY A 54 -15.18 36.69 -4.89
N THR A 55 -16.34 36.18 -4.49
CA THR A 55 -17.12 36.73 -3.36
C THR A 55 -17.21 35.79 -2.16
N SER A 56 -17.36 34.49 -2.39
CA SER A 56 -17.44 33.48 -1.33
C SER A 56 -17.25 32.07 -1.85
N VAL A 57 -16.85 31.15 -0.96
CA VAL A 57 -16.97 29.69 -1.13
C VAL A 57 -17.94 29.17 -0.08
N ALA A 58 -19.01 28.48 -0.49
CA ALA A 58 -20.05 27.98 0.42
C ALA A 58 -20.38 26.51 0.17
N ASN A 59 -20.24 25.68 1.20
CA ASN A 59 -20.55 24.25 1.17
C ASN A 59 -21.85 23.90 1.91
N THR A 60 -22.60 22.96 1.35
CA THR A 60 -23.70 22.25 2.03
C THR A 60 -23.38 20.74 2.09
N GLY A 61 -23.72 20.07 3.19
CA GLY A 61 -23.48 18.63 3.32
C GLY A 61 -21.99 18.23 3.41
N VAL A 62 -21.71 16.93 3.33
CA VAL A 62 -20.36 16.37 3.57
C VAL A 62 -19.58 16.31 2.26
N SER A 63 -18.98 17.44 1.87
CA SER A 63 -18.01 17.48 0.77
C SER A 63 -16.62 17.08 1.23
N THR A 64 -15.79 16.56 0.33
CA THR A 64 -14.35 16.36 0.54
C THR A 64 -13.57 17.15 -0.50
N VAL A 65 -12.72 18.06 -0.06
CA VAL A 65 -11.93 18.95 -0.93
C VAL A 65 -10.46 18.74 -0.64
N SER A 66 -9.69 18.41 -1.66
CA SER A 66 -8.26 18.17 -1.55
C SER A 66 -7.47 19.35 -2.11
N GLY A 67 -6.69 20.05 -1.29
CA GLY A 67 -5.99 21.29 -1.69
C GLY A 67 -6.70 22.55 -1.17
N ASP A 68 -6.09 23.70 -1.40
CA ASP A 68 -6.47 24.94 -0.73
C ASP A 68 -7.85 25.42 -1.17
N ILE A 69 -8.54 26.09 -0.27
CA ILE A 69 -9.76 26.82 -0.59
C ILE A 69 -9.63 28.28 -0.21
N GLY A 70 -10.17 29.18 -1.02
CA GLY A 70 -10.07 30.60 -0.72
C GLY A 70 -11.19 31.43 -1.31
N ALA A 71 -11.33 32.64 -0.77
CA ALA A 71 -12.14 33.68 -1.37
C ALA A 71 -11.35 34.98 -1.36
N TYR A 72 -11.38 35.73 -2.47
CA TYR A 72 -10.85 37.09 -2.55
C TYR A 72 -11.47 37.83 -3.76
N PRO A 73 -11.80 39.14 -3.67
CA PRO A 73 -11.74 40.00 -2.48
C PRO A 73 -12.80 39.69 -1.43
N GLY A 74 -13.69 38.73 -1.69
CA GLY A 74 -14.59 38.18 -0.70
C GLY A 74 -13.87 37.62 0.54
N LEU A 75 -14.55 37.62 1.69
CA LEU A 75 -13.97 37.18 2.96
C LEU A 75 -14.61 35.89 3.49
N ALA A 76 -15.54 35.29 2.75
CA ALA A 76 -16.39 34.22 3.26
C ALA A 76 -16.01 32.85 2.66
N VAL A 77 -15.58 31.94 3.54
CA VAL A 77 -15.51 30.50 3.28
C VAL A 77 -16.36 29.81 4.36
N THR A 78 -17.42 29.12 3.98
CA THR A 78 -18.44 28.59 4.92
C THR A 78 -18.85 27.16 4.59
N GLY A 79 -19.35 26.43 5.59
CA GLY A 79 -19.80 25.05 5.44
C GLY A 79 -18.70 23.99 5.57
N PHE A 80 -17.53 24.36 6.05
CA PHE A 80 -16.41 23.48 6.38
C PHE A 80 -16.06 23.67 7.86
N PRO A 81 -16.68 22.93 8.81
CA PRO A 81 -17.54 21.74 8.67
C PRO A 81 -19.02 22.01 8.26
N PRO A 82 -19.80 20.99 7.80
CA PRO A 82 -19.47 19.56 7.77
C PRO A 82 -18.64 19.11 6.55
N GLY A 83 -18.39 20.00 5.59
CA GLY A 83 -17.39 19.74 4.55
C GLY A 83 -16.01 19.56 5.17
N ILE A 84 -15.20 18.71 4.53
CA ILE A 84 -13.82 18.43 4.90
C ILE A 84 -12.92 19.03 3.84
N VAL A 85 -11.95 19.84 4.26
CA VAL A 85 -10.90 20.40 3.42
C VAL A 85 -9.57 19.94 3.96
N THR A 86 -8.71 19.47 3.07
CA THR A 86 -7.39 18.97 3.44
C THR A 86 -6.28 19.99 3.22
N GLY A 87 -6.50 21.03 2.40
CA GLY A 87 -5.55 22.13 2.25
C GLY A 87 -5.82 23.29 3.19
N ASP A 88 -5.12 24.40 2.99
CA ASP A 88 -5.31 25.60 3.79
C ASP A 88 -6.59 26.35 3.39
N VAL A 89 -7.20 27.02 4.37
CA VAL A 89 -8.41 27.83 4.19
C VAL A 89 -8.04 29.31 4.23
N HIS A 90 -8.18 30.01 3.11
CA HIS A 90 -7.73 31.39 2.89
C HIS A 90 -8.91 32.36 2.65
N PRO A 91 -9.63 32.79 3.71
CA PRO A 91 -10.73 33.76 3.60
C PRO A 91 -10.18 35.19 3.54
N GLY A 92 -9.97 35.72 2.33
CA GLY A 92 -9.64 37.13 2.11
C GLY A 92 -8.20 37.54 2.43
N ASP A 93 -7.28 36.60 2.58
CA ASP A 93 -5.88 36.90 2.89
C ASP A 93 -5.04 37.21 1.63
N SER A 94 -3.75 37.47 1.85
CA SER A 94 -2.81 37.78 0.75
C SER A 94 -2.50 36.59 -0.16
N ALA A 95 -2.61 35.35 0.34
CA ALA A 95 -2.40 34.16 -0.48
C ALA A 95 -3.57 33.98 -1.46
N ALA A 96 -4.81 34.12 -0.99
CA ALA A 96 -6.00 34.11 -1.84
C ALA A 96 -6.02 35.31 -2.82
N ALA A 97 -5.51 36.47 -2.39
CA ALA A 97 -5.35 37.62 -3.27
C ALA A 97 -4.40 37.35 -4.45
N GLN A 98 -3.23 36.77 -4.17
CA GLN A 98 -2.27 36.41 -5.22
C GLN A 98 -2.83 35.29 -6.12
N ALA A 99 -3.49 34.30 -5.54
CA ALA A 99 -4.13 33.23 -6.30
C ALA A 99 -5.23 33.75 -7.23
N GLN A 100 -6.04 34.73 -6.81
CA GLN A 100 -7.03 35.36 -7.70
C GLN A 100 -6.38 36.14 -8.84
N ALA A 101 -5.29 36.85 -8.56
CA ALA A 101 -4.54 37.55 -9.61
C ALA A 101 -3.96 36.57 -10.63
N ASP A 102 -3.36 35.47 -10.18
CA ASP A 102 -2.80 34.44 -11.05
C ASP A 102 -3.89 33.67 -11.80
N ALA A 103 -5.04 33.41 -11.18
CA ALA A 103 -6.21 32.81 -11.84
C ALA A 103 -6.76 33.71 -12.96
N LEU A 104 -6.76 35.04 -12.76
CA LEU A 104 -7.13 35.99 -13.81
C LEU A 104 -6.11 36.02 -14.96
N LEU A 105 -4.81 35.91 -14.65
CA LEU A 105 -3.77 35.77 -15.68
C LEU A 105 -3.95 34.49 -16.48
N ALA A 106 -4.20 33.36 -15.81
CA ALA A 106 -4.48 32.09 -16.47
C ALA A 106 -5.74 32.15 -17.35
N TYR A 107 -6.82 32.78 -16.86
CA TYR A 107 -8.06 32.99 -17.62
C TYR A 107 -7.81 33.80 -18.89
N THR A 108 -7.12 34.93 -18.77
CA THR A 108 -6.82 35.81 -19.93
C THR A 108 -5.84 35.17 -20.91
N ALA A 109 -4.85 34.42 -20.43
CA ALA A 109 -3.95 33.62 -21.26
C ALA A 109 -4.72 32.52 -22.02
N THR A 110 -5.69 31.86 -21.37
CA THR A 110 -6.54 30.85 -21.99
C THR A 110 -7.42 31.47 -23.09
N ALA A 111 -8.05 32.62 -22.80
CA ALA A 111 -8.89 33.34 -23.76
C ALA A 111 -8.10 33.89 -24.98
N ALA A 112 -6.79 34.15 -24.82
CA ALA A 112 -5.94 34.66 -25.88
C ALA A 112 -5.42 33.57 -26.85
N GLN A 113 -5.60 32.29 -26.52
CA GLN A 113 -5.20 31.18 -27.39
C GLN A 113 -5.99 31.21 -28.70
N VAL A 114 -5.32 30.95 -29.83
CA VAL A 114 -5.98 30.96 -31.14
C VAL A 114 -6.86 29.70 -31.28
N PRO A 115 -8.18 29.83 -31.52
CA PRO A 115 -9.06 28.68 -31.70
C PRO A 115 -8.65 27.82 -32.89
N THR A 116 -8.62 26.51 -32.68
CA THR A 116 -8.42 25.51 -33.74
C THR A 116 -9.75 24.98 -34.30
N SER A 117 -10.82 25.06 -33.52
CA SER A 117 -12.14 24.54 -33.84
C SER A 117 -13.24 25.39 -33.19
N THR A 118 -14.42 25.42 -33.81
CA THR A 118 -15.63 25.98 -33.21
C THR A 118 -16.54 24.86 -32.71
N ILE A 119 -17.15 25.06 -31.55
CA ILE A 119 -18.13 24.16 -30.93
C ILE A 119 -19.40 24.95 -30.57
N ALA A 120 -20.53 24.28 -30.44
CA ALA A 120 -21.78 24.90 -30.01
C ALA A 120 -22.76 23.87 -29.45
N GLY A 121 -23.63 24.30 -28.54
CA GLY A 121 -24.74 23.48 -28.04
C GLY A 121 -24.29 22.39 -27.07
N ASP A 122 -24.92 21.22 -27.19
CA ASP A 122 -24.63 20.05 -26.34
C ASP A 122 -23.48 19.21 -26.90
N LEU A 123 -22.46 18.96 -26.09
CA LEU A 123 -21.30 18.13 -26.43
C LEU A 123 -21.47 16.66 -26.01
N GLY A 124 -22.59 16.30 -25.39
CA GLY A 124 -22.89 14.92 -25.00
C GLY A 124 -22.73 13.93 -26.17
N GLY A 125 -22.02 12.84 -25.93
CA GLY A 125 -21.70 11.80 -26.92
C GLY A 125 -20.51 12.11 -27.83
N SER A 126 -19.92 13.30 -27.73
CA SER A 126 -18.80 13.69 -28.60
C SER A 126 -17.46 13.10 -28.14
N ILE A 127 -16.56 12.90 -29.09
CA ILE A 127 -15.14 12.59 -28.85
C ILE A 127 -14.32 13.74 -29.44
N LEU A 128 -13.58 14.44 -28.59
CA LEU A 128 -12.73 15.56 -28.97
C LEU A 128 -11.26 15.18 -28.84
N THR A 129 -10.44 15.67 -29.75
CA THR A 129 -8.98 15.47 -29.78
C THR A 129 -8.27 16.74 -29.29
N PRO A 130 -6.94 16.76 -29.10
CA PRO A 130 -6.28 17.92 -28.50
C PRO A 130 -6.45 19.17 -29.37
N GLY A 131 -6.73 20.30 -28.74
CA GLY A 131 -7.02 21.55 -29.44
C GLY A 131 -7.61 22.67 -28.58
N VAL A 132 -7.77 23.83 -29.22
CA VAL A 132 -8.44 25.01 -28.68
C VAL A 132 -9.82 25.11 -29.33
N TYR A 133 -10.86 25.03 -28.53
CA TYR A 133 -12.27 24.99 -28.92
C TYR A 133 -12.96 26.27 -28.48
N HIS A 134 -13.58 26.99 -29.42
CA HIS A 134 -14.30 28.23 -29.13
C HIS A 134 -15.81 28.08 -29.32
N SER A 135 -16.58 28.67 -28.41
CA SER A 135 -18.03 28.83 -28.56
C SER A 135 -18.45 30.26 -28.19
N ALA A 136 -19.16 30.92 -29.11
CA ALA A 136 -19.82 32.19 -28.83
C ALA A 136 -21.14 32.02 -28.04
N ALA A 137 -21.65 30.80 -27.93
CA ALA A 137 -22.94 30.48 -27.31
C ALA A 137 -22.77 29.55 -26.11
N ALA A 138 -23.86 29.35 -25.36
CA ALA A 138 -23.84 28.45 -24.21
C ALA A 138 -23.51 27.02 -24.65
N VAL A 139 -22.68 26.35 -23.86
CA VAL A 139 -22.29 24.95 -24.06
C VAL A 139 -22.86 24.11 -22.94
N SER A 140 -23.39 22.94 -23.31
CA SER A 140 -23.85 21.96 -22.32
C SER A 140 -23.24 20.59 -22.54
N ILE A 141 -23.26 19.75 -21.52
CA ILE A 141 -22.92 18.33 -21.60
C ILE A 141 -24.07 17.56 -20.96
N SER A 142 -24.93 16.97 -21.78
CA SER A 142 -26.09 16.20 -21.31
C SER A 142 -25.77 14.75 -20.93
N SER A 143 -24.67 14.21 -21.45
CA SER A 143 -24.24 12.81 -21.30
C SER A 143 -22.70 12.71 -21.19
N SER A 144 -22.04 11.74 -21.83
CA SER A 144 -20.58 11.60 -21.76
C SER A 144 -19.87 12.40 -22.86
N LEU A 145 -18.93 13.27 -22.49
CA LEU A 145 -17.96 13.89 -23.40
C LEU A 145 -16.61 13.19 -23.25
N THR A 146 -16.03 12.67 -24.33
CA THR A 146 -14.70 12.05 -24.29
C THR A 146 -13.64 13.01 -24.81
N LEU A 147 -12.57 13.19 -24.03
CA LEU A 147 -11.35 13.88 -24.43
C LEU A 147 -10.27 12.83 -24.69
N ASP A 148 -9.93 12.63 -25.95
CA ASP A 148 -9.00 11.61 -26.41
C ASP A 148 -7.66 12.24 -26.77
N ALA A 149 -6.63 11.98 -25.98
CA ALA A 149 -5.29 12.49 -26.21
C ALA A 149 -4.53 11.75 -27.33
N GLN A 150 -5.11 10.72 -27.92
CA GLN A 150 -4.54 9.94 -29.03
C GLN A 150 -3.15 9.36 -28.72
N GLY A 151 -2.89 9.06 -27.45
CA GLY A 151 -1.62 8.53 -26.96
C GLY A 151 -0.57 9.59 -26.61
N ASP A 152 -0.87 10.88 -26.74
CA ASP A 152 0.01 11.97 -26.33
C ASP A 152 -0.29 12.43 -24.88
N PRO A 153 0.51 12.05 -23.88
CA PRO A 153 0.27 12.46 -22.50
C PRO A 153 0.45 13.97 -22.26
N TYR A 154 1.01 14.72 -23.23
CA TYR A 154 1.15 16.16 -23.15
C TYR A 154 0.00 16.93 -23.80
N ALA A 155 -1.00 16.22 -24.34
CA ALA A 155 -2.18 16.77 -25.00
C ALA A 155 -2.88 17.85 -24.15
N VAL A 156 -3.17 18.98 -24.79
CA VAL A 156 -3.89 20.12 -24.19
C VAL A 156 -5.27 20.26 -24.81
N PHE A 157 -6.28 20.45 -23.96
CA PHE A 157 -7.65 20.76 -24.35
C PHE A 157 -8.05 22.09 -23.74
N ILE A 158 -8.36 23.07 -24.57
CA ILE A 158 -8.81 24.39 -24.12
C ILE A 158 -10.22 24.63 -24.66
N PHE A 159 -11.15 24.99 -23.78
CA PHE A 159 -12.51 25.37 -24.11
C PHE A 159 -12.71 26.84 -23.75
N GLN A 160 -12.92 27.68 -24.75
CA GLN A 160 -13.25 29.10 -24.63
C GLN A 160 -14.74 29.27 -24.87
N ILE A 161 -15.50 29.66 -23.84
CA ILE A 161 -16.96 29.73 -23.88
C ILE A 161 -17.38 31.15 -23.51
N ASP A 162 -17.88 31.91 -24.48
CA ASP A 162 -18.28 33.32 -24.30
C ASP A 162 -19.67 33.47 -23.63
N ALA A 163 -20.23 32.38 -23.13
CA ALA A 163 -21.55 32.30 -22.50
C ALA A 163 -21.51 31.35 -21.28
N ALA A 164 -22.67 30.82 -20.89
CA ALA A 164 -22.79 29.88 -19.78
C ALA A 164 -22.29 28.47 -20.15
N PHE A 165 -21.83 27.73 -19.15
CA PHE A 165 -21.47 26.31 -19.25
C PHE A 165 -22.33 25.46 -18.31
N GLY A 166 -22.84 24.32 -18.77
CA GLY A 166 -23.69 23.46 -17.95
C GLY A 166 -23.45 21.97 -18.16
N MET A 167 -23.29 21.21 -17.09
CA MET A 167 -23.34 19.75 -17.10
C MET A 167 -24.66 19.27 -16.50
N ALA A 168 -25.35 18.35 -17.17
CA ALA A 168 -26.54 17.70 -16.62
C ALA A 168 -26.19 16.77 -15.45
N ALA A 169 -27.19 16.35 -14.67
CA ALA A 169 -26.98 15.36 -13.62
C ALA A 169 -26.46 14.03 -14.19
N ALA A 170 -25.53 13.38 -13.50
CA ALA A 170 -24.87 12.13 -13.90
C ALA A 170 -24.13 12.15 -15.26
N SER A 171 -23.91 13.32 -15.86
CA SER A 171 -23.08 13.48 -17.05
C SER A 171 -21.58 13.36 -16.72
N SER A 172 -20.73 13.07 -17.70
CA SER A 172 -19.31 12.80 -17.44
C SER A 172 -18.39 13.36 -18.52
N ILE A 173 -17.20 13.81 -18.09
CA ILE A 173 -16.06 14.07 -18.97
C ILE A 173 -15.09 12.91 -18.80
N VAL A 174 -14.85 12.16 -19.87
CA VAL A 174 -14.01 10.96 -19.89
C VAL A 174 -12.67 11.30 -20.50
N LEU A 175 -11.60 11.15 -19.72
CA LEU A 175 -10.22 11.27 -20.21
C LEU A 175 -9.72 9.93 -20.77
N MET A 176 -9.31 9.93 -22.03
CA MET A 176 -8.93 8.74 -22.81
C MET A 176 -7.52 8.88 -23.41
N ASN A 177 -6.85 7.74 -23.59
CA ASN A 177 -5.54 7.58 -24.25
C ASN A 177 -4.46 8.59 -23.80
N GLY A 178 -4.35 8.83 -22.48
CA GLY A 178 -3.32 9.72 -21.92
C GLY A 178 -3.78 11.16 -21.65
N ALA A 179 -5.05 11.51 -21.88
CA ALA A 179 -5.56 12.83 -21.53
C ALA A 179 -5.49 13.06 -20.01
N GLN A 180 -5.03 14.24 -19.60
CA GLN A 180 -4.82 14.62 -18.19
C GLN A 180 -5.70 15.80 -17.82
N SER A 181 -6.39 15.75 -16.66
CA SER A 181 -7.25 16.86 -16.19
C SER A 181 -6.45 18.14 -15.94
N SER A 182 -5.19 18.04 -15.51
CA SER A 182 -4.28 19.17 -15.35
C SER A 182 -3.95 19.89 -16.67
N ARG A 183 -4.32 19.30 -17.82
CA ARG A 183 -4.16 19.88 -19.17
C ARG A 183 -5.49 20.16 -19.87
N VAL A 184 -6.60 20.11 -19.14
CA VAL A 184 -7.93 20.51 -19.63
C VAL A 184 -8.31 21.83 -18.97
N PHE A 185 -8.55 22.86 -19.78
CA PHE A 185 -8.88 24.21 -19.31
C PHE A 185 -10.23 24.64 -19.86
N TRP A 186 -11.11 25.08 -18.98
CA TRP A 186 -12.43 25.61 -19.32
C TRP A 186 -12.48 27.07 -18.92
N GLN A 187 -12.41 27.97 -19.91
CA GLN A 187 -12.58 29.39 -19.74
C GLN A 187 -14.04 29.74 -20.08
N VAL A 188 -14.77 30.25 -19.09
CA VAL A 188 -16.22 30.50 -19.20
C VAL A 188 -16.54 31.95 -18.82
N VAL A 189 -17.14 32.71 -19.72
CA VAL A 189 -17.57 34.09 -19.43
C VAL A 189 -18.80 34.10 -18.53
N GLY A 190 -19.75 33.21 -18.78
CA GLY A 190 -20.99 33.09 -18.01
C GLY A 190 -20.88 32.18 -16.79
N ALA A 191 -22.02 31.98 -16.11
CA ALA A 191 -22.09 31.06 -14.99
C ALA A 191 -21.82 29.61 -15.43
N ALA A 192 -21.18 28.85 -14.55
CA ALA A 192 -20.89 27.43 -14.78
C ALA A 192 -21.64 26.57 -13.76
N THR A 193 -22.39 25.57 -14.24
CA THR A 193 -23.16 24.66 -13.38
C THR A 193 -22.74 23.22 -13.64
N LEU A 194 -22.36 22.50 -12.59
CA LEU A 194 -22.11 21.06 -12.62
C LEU A 194 -23.27 20.35 -11.92
N GLY A 195 -24.02 19.53 -12.66
CA GLY A 195 -25.19 18.83 -12.14
C GLY A 195 -24.87 17.80 -11.04
N ALA A 196 -25.89 17.38 -10.31
CA ALA A 196 -25.77 16.35 -9.28
C ALA A 196 -25.18 15.04 -9.85
N SER A 197 -24.26 14.43 -9.11
CA SER A 197 -23.55 13.21 -9.51
C SER A 197 -22.79 13.30 -10.84
N ALA A 198 -22.54 14.50 -11.37
CA ALA A 198 -21.71 14.67 -12.57
C ALA A 198 -20.24 14.37 -12.26
N SER A 199 -19.47 13.95 -13.27
CA SER A 199 -18.02 13.75 -13.19
C SER A 199 -17.30 14.74 -14.11
N PHE A 200 -16.79 15.83 -13.56
CA PHE A 200 -16.06 16.86 -14.30
C PHE A 200 -14.55 16.61 -14.30
N ALA A 201 -13.88 16.97 -15.40
CA ALA A 201 -12.42 16.92 -15.50
C ALA A 201 -11.87 18.24 -16.07
N GLY A 202 -10.90 18.84 -15.38
CA GLY A 202 -10.21 20.04 -15.82
C GLY A 202 -10.14 21.16 -14.78
N THR A 203 -9.51 22.26 -15.18
CA THR A 203 -9.57 23.53 -14.46
C THR A 203 -10.71 24.37 -15.02
N LEU A 204 -11.77 24.54 -14.23
CA LEU A 204 -12.90 25.41 -14.55
C LEU A 204 -12.64 26.83 -14.06
N MET A 205 -12.44 27.77 -14.97
CA MET A 205 -12.28 29.20 -14.70
C MET A 205 -13.50 29.95 -15.25
N SER A 206 -14.34 30.46 -14.35
CA SER A 206 -15.53 31.24 -14.72
C SER A 206 -15.38 32.69 -14.25
N LEU A 207 -15.73 33.65 -15.11
CA LEU A 207 -15.90 35.04 -14.65
C LEU A 207 -17.09 35.17 -13.69
N ALA A 208 -18.11 34.32 -13.80
CA ALA A 208 -19.33 34.37 -13.00
C ALA A 208 -19.38 33.23 -11.97
N ALA A 209 -20.58 32.99 -11.42
CA ALA A 209 -20.76 32.03 -10.34
C ALA A 209 -20.54 30.58 -10.83
N ILE A 210 -19.99 29.75 -9.94
CA ILE A 210 -19.87 28.31 -10.14
C ILE A 210 -20.77 27.59 -9.13
N SER A 211 -21.61 26.66 -9.60
CA SER A 211 -22.45 25.81 -8.76
C SER A 211 -22.16 24.34 -9.01
N ILE A 212 -21.82 23.59 -7.96
CA ILE A 212 -21.47 22.18 -8.00
C ILE A 212 -22.54 21.38 -7.23
N GLY A 213 -23.31 20.55 -7.93
CA GLY A 213 -24.45 19.82 -7.37
C GLY A 213 -24.05 18.62 -6.51
N ALA A 214 -24.99 18.17 -5.67
CA ALA A 214 -24.83 17.03 -4.75
C ALA A 214 -24.21 15.79 -5.41
N GLY A 215 -23.17 15.22 -4.80
CA GLY A 215 -22.48 14.02 -5.26
C GLY A 215 -21.59 14.21 -6.50
N CYS A 216 -21.40 15.45 -6.98
CA CYS A 216 -20.52 15.72 -8.11
C CYS A 216 -19.05 15.40 -7.73
N THR A 217 -18.31 14.84 -8.68
CA THR A 217 -16.86 14.66 -8.57
C THR A 217 -16.16 15.60 -9.55
N VAL A 218 -15.27 16.44 -9.04
CA VAL A 218 -14.41 17.33 -9.84
C VAL A 218 -12.98 16.81 -9.76
N VAL A 219 -12.45 16.39 -10.90
CA VAL A 219 -11.04 16.05 -11.05
C VAL A 219 -10.34 17.26 -11.69
N GLY A 220 -9.81 18.14 -10.85
CA GLY A 220 -9.20 19.40 -11.22
C GLY A 220 -9.58 20.51 -10.25
N ARG A 221 -9.99 21.67 -10.76
CA ARG A 221 -10.22 22.89 -9.96
C ARG A 221 -11.48 23.63 -10.38
N ALA A 222 -12.06 24.38 -9.46
CA ALA A 222 -13.13 25.33 -9.74
C ALA A 222 -12.76 26.72 -9.22
N LEU A 223 -12.59 27.67 -10.15
CA LEU A 223 -12.09 29.02 -9.92
C LEU A 223 -13.13 30.03 -10.43
N SER A 224 -13.88 30.65 -9.53
CA SER A 224 -14.80 31.76 -9.84
C SER A 224 -14.08 33.08 -9.60
N LEU A 225 -13.89 33.87 -10.66
CA LEU A 225 -13.05 35.08 -10.60
C LEU A 225 -13.76 36.29 -9.99
N THR A 226 -15.09 36.41 -10.14
CA THR A 226 -15.81 37.61 -9.66
C THR A 226 -17.04 37.32 -8.81
N ALA A 227 -17.44 36.06 -8.64
CA ALA A 227 -18.70 35.70 -8.01
C ALA A 227 -18.54 34.56 -6.98
N ALA A 228 -19.68 34.03 -6.53
CA ALA A 228 -19.72 32.97 -5.53
C ALA A 228 -19.46 31.60 -6.16
N LEU A 229 -18.78 30.74 -5.40
CA LEU A 229 -18.66 29.31 -5.65
C LEU A 229 -19.47 28.57 -4.59
N ALA A 230 -20.43 27.75 -5.02
CA ALA A 230 -21.22 26.91 -4.14
C ALA A 230 -21.07 25.42 -4.49
N LEU A 231 -21.00 24.58 -3.47
CA LEU A 231 -20.96 23.12 -3.62
C LEU A 231 -21.86 22.42 -2.59
N ASP A 232 -22.31 21.22 -2.93
CA ASP A 232 -23.07 20.34 -2.06
C ASP A 232 -22.53 18.91 -2.13
N THR A 233 -22.22 18.29 -0.99
CA THR A 233 -21.88 16.87 -0.83
C THR A 233 -21.02 16.32 -1.99
N SER A 234 -19.94 17.03 -2.33
CA SER A 234 -19.15 16.83 -3.54
C SER A 234 -17.71 16.42 -3.22
N VAL A 235 -17.02 15.83 -4.20
CA VAL A 235 -15.61 15.41 -4.08
C VAL A 235 -14.76 16.22 -5.05
N ILE A 236 -13.77 16.96 -4.54
CA ILE A 236 -12.87 17.79 -5.34
C ILE A 236 -11.44 17.29 -5.17
N LEU A 237 -10.81 16.89 -6.28
CA LEU A 237 -9.49 16.27 -6.29
C LEU A 237 -8.62 16.91 -7.37
N PRO A 238 -7.44 17.45 -7.05
CA PRO A 238 -6.63 18.21 -7.99
C PRO A 238 -5.99 17.32 -9.06
N GLU A 239 -5.70 16.05 -8.73
CA GLU A 239 -4.99 15.13 -9.63
C GLU A 239 -5.59 13.70 -9.57
N PRO A 240 -5.88 13.05 -10.72
CA PRO A 240 -6.35 11.67 -10.76
C PRO A 240 -5.20 10.67 -10.52
N ALA A 241 -5.54 9.47 -10.05
CA ALA A 241 -4.57 8.37 -9.95
C ALA A 241 -4.05 7.95 -11.34
N VAL A 242 -2.81 7.43 -11.39
CA VAL A 242 -2.22 6.89 -12.63
C VAL A 242 -2.95 5.58 -12.99
N LYS A 243 -3.41 5.47 -14.24
CA LYS A 243 -4.11 4.26 -14.72
C LYS A 243 -3.09 3.21 -15.14
N LEU A 244 -3.07 2.06 -14.45
CA LEU A 244 -2.14 0.96 -14.72
C LEU A 244 -2.60 -0.01 -15.83
N GLY A 245 -3.86 0.09 -16.28
CA GLY A 245 -4.43 -0.89 -17.21
C GLY A 245 -4.28 -2.33 -16.70
N THR A 246 -3.94 -3.25 -17.60
CA THR A 246 -3.71 -4.66 -17.28
C THR A 246 -2.47 -4.90 -16.41
N ALA A 247 -1.49 -3.97 -16.41
CA ALA A 247 -0.34 -4.02 -15.50
C ALA A 247 -0.75 -3.95 -14.02
N GLY A 248 -1.93 -3.40 -13.73
CA GLY A 248 -2.50 -3.33 -12.37
C GLY A 248 -2.79 -4.71 -11.75
N THR A 249 -2.80 -5.79 -12.52
CA THR A 249 -3.01 -7.17 -12.01
C THR A 249 -1.72 -7.86 -11.56
N TYR A 250 -0.55 -7.28 -11.85
CA TYR A 250 0.76 -7.86 -11.52
C TYR A 250 1.28 -7.34 -10.18
N SER A 251 1.77 -8.25 -9.34
CA SER A 251 2.64 -7.89 -8.21
C SER A 251 4.05 -7.57 -8.71
N ALA A 252 4.54 -8.32 -9.69
CA ALA A 252 5.84 -8.10 -10.31
C ALA A 252 5.75 -8.24 -11.84
N LEU A 253 6.17 -7.21 -12.57
CA LEU A 253 6.23 -7.22 -14.05
C LEU A 253 7.54 -6.58 -14.51
N ALA A 254 8.37 -7.30 -15.27
CA ALA A 254 9.69 -6.83 -15.68
C ALA A 254 9.90 -6.80 -17.20
N GLY A 255 10.81 -5.92 -17.65
CA GLY A 255 11.21 -5.80 -19.05
C GLY A 255 12.13 -6.93 -19.50
N THR A 256 13.01 -7.38 -18.60
CA THR A 256 14.10 -8.33 -18.94
C THR A 256 14.01 -9.65 -18.20
N SER A 257 13.93 -9.61 -16.86
CA SER A 257 13.83 -10.81 -16.04
C SER A 257 13.15 -10.55 -14.69
N VAL A 258 12.52 -11.59 -14.16
CA VAL A 258 12.13 -11.66 -12.73
C VAL A 258 12.88 -12.84 -12.11
N SER A 259 13.65 -12.58 -11.07
CA SER A 259 14.37 -13.62 -10.33
C SER A 259 13.99 -13.59 -8.85
N ASN A 260 13.89 -14.76 -8.24
CA ASN A 260 13.62 -14.90 -6.82
C ASN A 260 14.56 -15.91 -6.17
N SER A 261 15.16 -15.55 -5.04
CA SER A 261 16.12 -16.40 -4.31
C SER A 261 15.65 -16.87 -2.92
N GLY A 262 14.49 -16.41 -2.43
CA GLY A 262 13.96 -16.75 -1.10
C GLY A 262 12.46 -17.04 -1.10
N ALA A 263 11.87 -17.36 0.05
CA ALA A 263 10.43 -17.63 0.18
C ALA A 263 9.61 -16.34 0.00
N THR A 264 9.31 -16.00 -1.25
CA THR A 264 8.58 -14.78 -1.62
C THR A 264 7.10 -15.11 -1.81
N THR A 265 6.20 -14.24 -1.37
CA THR A 265 4.76 -14.36 -1.61
C THR A 265 4.26 -13.16 -2.40
N LEU A 266 3.63 -13.41 -3.55
CA LEU A 266 3.02 -12.41 -4.42
C LEU A 266 1.49 -12.60 -4.41
N THR A 267 0.72 -11.54 -4.15
CA THR A 267 -0.76 -11.62 -4.18
C THR A 267 -1.38 -11.44 -5.57
N GLY A 268 -0.60 -11.02 -6.56
CA GLY A 268 -1.01 -10.82 -7.95
C GLY A 268 -0.10 -11.56 -8.93
N ASN A 269 -0.35 -11.35 -10.23
CA ASN A 269 0.39 -12.00 -11.31
C ASN A 269 1.89 -11.69 -11.25
N VAL A 270 2.71 -12.59 -11.78
CA VAL A 270 4.13 -12.34 -12.03
C VAL A 270 4.41 -12.52 -13.51
N GLY A 271 5.18 -11.61 -14.11
CA GLY A 271 5.51 -11.77 -15.51
C GLY A 271 6.69 -10.99 -16.03
N VAL A 272 7.07 -11.33 -17.24
CA VAL A 272 8.19 -10.72 -17.97
C VAL A 272 7.85 -10.62 -19.45
N SER A 273 8.10 -9.44 -20.04
CA SER A 273 8.03 -9.21 -21.48
C SER A 273 8.82 -7.93 -21.81
N PRO A 274 9.54 -7.85 -22.96
CA PRO A 274 9.80 -8.91 -23.94
C PRO A 274 10.80 -9.96 -23.45
N GLY A 275 11.37 -9.79 -22.25
CA GLY A 275 12.25 -10.76 -21.63
C GLY A 275 11.58 -12.14 -21.42
N THR A 276 12.40 -13.17 -21.23
CA THR A 276 11.96 -14.57 -21.18
C THR A 276 12.42 -15.30 -19.91
N VAL A 277 13.05 -14.59 -18.98
CA VAL A 277 13.61 -15.19 -17.77
C VAL A 277 12.71 -14.89 -16.58
N LEU A 278 12.07 -15.94 -16.05
CA LEU A 278 11.32 -15.91 -14.80
C LEU A 278 11.73 -17.13 -13.97
N THR A 279 12.44 -16.92 -12.86
CA THR A 279 13.03 -18.00 -12.05
C THR A 279 12.76 -17.82 -10.56
N GLY A 280 12.81 -18.91 -9.80
CA GLY A 280 12.66 -18.89 -8.34
C GLY A 280 11.22 -18.99 -7.83
N PHE A 281 10.28 -19.47 -8.65
CA PHE A 281 8.89 -19.75 -8.25
C PHE A 281 8.57 -21.21 -8.54
N PRO A 282 8.96 -22.19 -7.68
CA PRO A 282 9.37 -22.09 -6.26
C PRO A 282 10.85 -21.70 -6.00
N PRO A 283 11.23 -21.27 -4.77
CA PRO A 283 10.43 -21.25 -3.52
C PRO A 283 9.42 -20.10 -3.41
N GLY A 284 9.46 -19.13 -4.33
CA GLY A 284 8.44 -18.10 -4.42
C GLY A 284 7.08 -18.68 -4.79
N ILE A 285 6.02 -18.09 -4.27
CA ILE A 285 4.65 -18.42 -4.59
C ILE A 285 3.91 -17.17 -5.06
N THR A 286 3.03 -17.35 -6.02
CA THR A 286 2.08 -16.32 -6.46
C THR A 286 0.66 -16.88 -6.35
N SER A 287 -0.28 -16.07 -5.86
CA SER A 287 -1.71 -16.40 -5.93
C SER A 287 -2.33 -16.02 -7.28
N GLY A 288 -1.60 -15.30 -8.13
CA GLY A 288 -1.96 -14.99 -9.51
C GLY A 288 -1.35 -15.99 -10.50
N SER A 289 -1.44 -15.63 -11.77
CA SER A 289 -0.85 -16.38 -12.89
C SER A 289 0.58 -15.93 -13.19
N THR A 290 1.36 -16.86 -13.73
CA THR A 290 2.72 -16.61 -14.24
C THR A 290 2.67 -16.42 -15.76
N HIS A 291 3.23 -15.31 -16.25
CA HIS A 291 3.20 -14.93 -17.67
C HIS A 291 4.62 -14.65 -18.20
N VAL A 292 5.10 -15.41 -19.17
CA VAL A 292 6.46 -15.27 -19.73
C VAL A 292 6.38 -15.03 -21.23
N ASN A 293 6.59 -13.77 -21.63
CA ASN A 293 6.59 -13.31 -23.01
C ASN A 293 5.38 -13.78 -23.84
N ASP A 294 4.20 -13.80 -23.21
CA ASP A 294 2.91 -14.08 -23.83
C ASP A 294 2.15 -12.78 -24.16
N SER A 295 0.97 -12.90 -24.77
CA SER A 295 0.18 -11.72 -25.15
C SER A 295 -0.31 -10.92 -23.93
N GLN A 296 -0.57 -11.57 -22.79
CA GLN A 296 -0.99 -10.91 -21.55
C GLN A 296 0.14 -10.05 -20.96
N SER A 297 1.34 -10.61 -20.79
CA SER A 297 2.51 -9.88 -20.29
C SER A 297 2.97 -8.79 -21.25
N ALA A 298 2.84 -9.00 -22.57
CA ALA A 298 3.11 -7.98 -23.58
C ALA A 298 2.13 -6.80 -23.49
N GLN A 299 0.82 -7.06 -23.37
CA GLN A 299 -0.17 -6.00 -23.18
C GLN A 299 0.04 -5.26 -21.85
N ALA A 300 0.34 -6.00 -20.79
CA ALA A 300 0.65 -5.40 -19.48
C ALA A 300 1.88 -4.50 -19.53
N GLN A 301 2.91 -4.85 -20.31
CA GLN A 301 4.07 -3.99 -20.51
C GLN A 301 3.77 -2.74 -21.34
N ALA A 302 2.90 -2.86 -22.34
CA ALA A 302 2.42 -1.69 -23.08
C ALA A 302 1.66 -0.73 -22.16
N ASP A 303 0.73 -1.26 -21.35
CA ASP A 303 -0.04 -0.48 -20.37
C ASP A 303 0.88 0.12 -19.28
N LEU A 304 1.90 -0.62 -18.83
CA LEU A 304 2.90 -0.13 -17.88
C LEU A 304 3.71 1.03 -18.48
N THR A 305 4.09 0.93 -19.76
CA THR A 305 4.80 1.99 -20.47
C THR A 305 3.94 3.25 -20.57
N THR A 306 2.65 3.11 -20.88
CA THR A 306 1.69 4.23 -20.85
C THR A 306 1.56 4.82 -19.46
N ALA A 307 1.46 4.00 -18.41
CA ALA A 307 1.38 4.46 -17.02
C ALA A 307 2.64 5.19 -16.57
N TYR A 308 3.83 4.69 -16.93
CA TYR A 308 5.11 5.34 -16.64
C TYR A 308 5.22 6.71 -17.33
N ALA A 309 4.79 6.80 -18.59
CA ALA A 309 4.75 8.06 -19.33
C ALA A 309 3.74 9.05 -18.74
N ASP A 310 2.53 8.60 -18.40
CA ASP A 310 1.51 9.41 -17.73
C ASP A 310 2.03 9.98 -16.40
N ALA A 311 2.59 9.11 -15.55
CA ALA A 311 3.16 9.50 -14.26
C ALA A 311 4.28 10.54 -14.40
N GLY A 312 5.14 10.40 -15.42
CA GLY A 312 6.22 11.35 -15.70
C GLY A 312 5.78 12.65 -16.37
N ALA A 313 4.60 12.67 -17.01
CA ALA A 313 4.05 13.86 -17.67
C ALA A 313 3.21 14.74 -16.74
N ARG A 314 2.84 14.24 -15.55
CA ARG A 314 2.13 15.03 -14.53
C ARG A 314 2.97 16.24 -14.12
N THR A 315 2.34 17.40 -13.96
CA THR A 315 3.05 18.62 -13.55
C THR A 315 3.43 18.54 -12.08
N PRO A 316 4.73 18.66 -11.72
CA PRO A 316 5.15 18.69 -10.32
C PRO A 316 4.57 19.88 -9.56
N THR A 317 4.11 19.65 -8.33
CA THR A 317 3.69 20.67 -7.37
C THR A 317 4.80 21.02 -6.38
N ALA A 318 5.80 20.16 -6.21
CA ALA A 318 6.95 20.37 -5.34
C ALA A 318 8.20 19.63 -5.81
N THR A 319 9.37 20.07 -5.35
CA THR A 319 10.65 19.39 -5.58
C THR A 319 11.16 18.69 -4.33
N LEU A 320 11.80 17.54 -4.50
CA LEU A 320 12.45 16.75 -3.46
C LEU A 320 13.95 16.67 -3.71
N SER A 321 14.72 16.51 -2.64
CA SER A 321 16.16 16.27 -2.69
C SER A 321 16.64 15.61 -1.39
N GLY A 322 17.73 14.84 -1.49
CA GLY A 322 18.41 14.22 -0.35
C GLY A 322 17.65 13.03 0.26
N ASP A 323 17.69 12.95 1.59
CA ASP A 323 17.04 11.89 2.37
C ASP A 323 15.57 12.22 2.66
N LEU A 324 14.70 11.22 2.47
CA LEU A 324 13.27 11.25 2.75
C LEU A 324 12.93 10.84 4.19
N GLY A 325 13.89 10.32 4.95
CA GLY A 325 13.71 9.93 6.33
C GLY A 325 13.14 11.04 7.23
N GLY A 326 12.13 10.71 8.02
CA GLY A 326 11.45 11.60 8.95
C GLY A 326 10.47 12.59 8.32
N ARG A 327 10.27 12.54 6.99
CA ARG A 327 9.37 13.48 6.30
C ARG A 327 7.91 13.03 6.35
N THR A 328 7.02 14.02 6.33
CA THR A 328 5.60 13.84 6.04
C THR A 328 5.29 14.60 4.76
N LEU A 329 4.77 13.90 3.75
CA LEU A 329 4.31 14.48 2.49
C LEU A 329 2.80 14.45 2.44
N THR A 330 2.19 15.49 1.90
CA THR A 330 0.75 15.57 1.61
C THR A 330 0.48 15.16 0.15
N ALA A 331 -0.79 15.14 -0.27
CA ALA A 331 -1.13 14.75 -1.63
C ALA A 331 -0.48 15.70 -2.66
N GLY A 332 0.11 15.14 -3.73
CA GLY A 332 0.79 15.95 -4.74
C GLY A 332 1.69 15.17 -5.69
N VAL A 333 2.26 15.91 -6.63
CA VAL A 333 3.25 15.42 -7.60
C VAL A 333 4.61 16.00 -7.22
N TYR A 334 5.54 15.13 -6.83
CA TYR A 334 6.85 15.50 -6.34
C TYR A 334 7.93 15.13 -7.35
N ALA A 335 8.81 16.05 -7.71
CA ALA A 335 9.90 15.79 -8.64
C ALA A 335 11.28 15.83 -7.97
N SER A 336 12.18 14.92 -8.35
CA SER A 336 13.61 14.98 -8.00
C SER A 336 14.46 14.63 -9.21
N THR A 337 15.41 15.51 -9.54
CA THR A 337 16.41 15.28 -10.59
C THR A 337 17.64 14.54 -10.08
N THR A 338 17.81 14.47 -8.75
CA THR A 338 18.93 13.80 -8.09
C THR A 338 18.49 12.50 -7.42
N ALA A 339 19.46 11.62 -7.12
CA ALA A 339 19.19 10.42 -6.35
C ALA A 339 18.56 10.75 -4.99
N LEU A 340 17.57 9.96 -4.57
CA LEU A 340 16.97 10.05 -3.24
C LEU A 340 17.36 8.83 -2.42
N SER A 341 17.60 9.07 -1.13
CA SER A 341 17.70 8.03 -0.12
C SER A 341 16.46 8.06 0.80
N LEU A 342 16.20 6.94 1.47
CA LEU A 342 15.26 6.87 2.58
C LEU A 342 15.94 6.17 3.76
N THR A 343 16.18 6.91 4.84
CA THR A 343 16.66 6.38 6.13
C THR A 343 15.57 6.54 7.18
N GLY A 344 14.89 5.44 7.55
CA GLY A 344 13.79 5.49 8.52
C GLY A 344 12.43 5.70 7.86
N ASP A 345 11.56 6.49 8.48
CA ASP A 345 10.14 6.58 8.11
C ASP A 345 9.83 7.75 7.17
N LEU A 346 9.08 7.48 6.10
CA LEU A 346 8.40 8.46 5.27
C LEU A 346 6.88 8.30 5.47
N LEU A 347 6.22 9.38 5.88
CA LEU A 347 4.76 9.41 6.00
C LEU A 347 4.15 10.08 4.77
N LEU A 348 3.14 9.44 4.20
CA LEU A 348 2.27 9.97 3.16
C LEU A 348 0.90 10.23 3.78
N ASP A 349 0.63 11.49 4.09
CA ASP A 349 -0.56 11.92 4.82
C ASP A 349 -1.67 12.32 3.85
N GLY A 350 -2.76 11.54 3.87
CA GLY A 350 -3.94 11.83 3.04
C GLY A 350 -4.82 12.94 3.62
N GLU A 351 -4.54 13.43 4.82
CA GLU A 351 -5.25 14.55 5.47
C GLU A 351 -6.77 14.34 5.59
N GLY A 352 -7.19 13.08 5.72
CA GLY A 352 -8.58 12.64 5.77
C GLY A 352 -9.19 12.30 4.40
N ASN A 353 -8.44 12.48 3.31
CA ASN A 353 -8.91 12.24 1.95
C ASN A 353 -8.55 10.83 1.45
N ALA A 354 -9.57 9.95 1.37
CA ALA A 354 -9.48 8.62 0.77
C ALA A 354 -9.10 8.61 -0.72
N ASN A 355 -9.11 9.76 -1.40
CA ASN A 355 -8.75 9.90 -2.79
C ASN A 355 -7.42 10.62 -3.02
N ALA A 356 -6.66 10.93 -1.96
CA ALA A 356 -5.35 11.56 -2.05
C ALA A 356 -4.42 10.77 -3.01
N VAL A 357 -3.74 11.50 -3.89
CA VAL A 357 -2.81 10.93 -4.88
C VAL A 357 -1.40 11.46 -4.62
N PHE A 358 -0.43 10.55 -4.61
CA PHE A 358 0.98 10.85 -4.46
C PHE A 358 1.71 10.33 -5.68
N ILE A 359 2.40 11.19 -6.41
CA ILE A 359 3.22 10.80 -7.57
C ILE A 359 4.63 11.32 -7.34
N LEU A 360 5.57 10.43 -7.05
CA LEU A 360 6.98 10.78 -6.87
C LEU A 360 7.73 10.46 -8.17
N GLN A 361 8.09 11.51 -8.90
CA GLN A 361 8.84 11.48 -10.16
C GLN A 361 10.33 11.65 -9.88
N LEU A 362 11.08 10.56 -10.03
CA LEU A 362 12.51 10.51 -9.77
C LEU A 362 13.23 10.27 -11.10
N ASP A 363 14.08 11.20 -11.54
CA ASP A 363 14.89 11.05 -12.75
C ASP A 363 16.21 10.31 -12.50
N SER A 364 16.46 9.92 -11.25
CA SER A 364 17.64 9.18 -10.81
C SER A 364 17.24 7.97 -9.97
N THR A 365 18.17 7.41 -9.19
CA THR A 365 17.96 6.21 -8.38
C THR A 365 17.19 6.51 -7.09
N LEU A 366 16.45 5.51 -6.61
CA LEU A 366 15.88 5.47 -5.26
C LEU A 366 16.53 4.35 -4.44
N THR A 367 17.09 4.69 -3.29
CA THR A 367 17.71 3.70 -2.38
C THR A 367 17.10 3.82 -0.99
N THR A 368 16.62 2.72 -0.42
CA THR A 368 16.16 2.70 0.99
C THR A 368 17.18 1.97 1.87
N ALA A 369 17.45 2.48 3.06
CA ALA A 369 18.25 1.80 4.07
C ALA A 369 17.47 0.61 4.66
N ALA A 370 18.17 -0.34 5.29
CA ALA A 370 17.51 -1.47 5.94
C ALA A 370 16.52 -1.01 7.03
N GLY A 371 15.34 -1.63 7.09
CA GLY A 371 14.28 -1.30 8.05
C GLY A 371 13.54 0.01 7.79
N SER A 372 13.78 0.68 6.65
CA SER A 372 13.08 1.93 6.33
C SER A 372 11.62 1.68 5.99
N THR A 373 10.74 2.63 6.30
CA THR A 373 9.30 2.49 6.07
C THR A 373 8.73 3.63 5.24
N VAL A 374 7.82 3.31 4.33
CA VAL A 374 6.91 4.25 3.69
C VAL A 374 5.52 3.89 4.18
N ARG A 375 4.85 4.81 4.87
CA ARG A 375 3.54 4.58 5.48
C ARG A 375 2.53 5.59 4.96
N VAL A 376 1.38 5.10 4.50
CA VAL A 376 0.21 5.94 4.27
C VAL A 376 -0.55 6.14 5.58
N ILE A 377 -0.99 7.35 5.86
CA ILE A 377 -1.79 7.69 7.04
C ILE A 377 -2.99 8.53 6.65
N ASN A 378 -3.96 8.62 7.57
CA ASN A 378 -5.05 9.60 7.52
C ASN A 378 -5.80 9.62 6.17
N GLY A 379 -6.26 8.46 5.71
CA GLY A 379 -7.03 8.34 4.46
C GLY A 379 -6.18 8.10 3.20
N ALA A 380 -4.86 8.31 3.19
CA ALA A 380 -4.05 8.01 2.02
C ALA A 380 -4.16 6.53 1.59
N GLN A 381 -4.30 6.30 0.28
CA GLN A 381 -4.52 4.98 -0.30
C GLN A 381 -3.31 4.47 -1.05
N VAL A 382 -2.93 3.23 -0.82
CA VAL A 382 -1.74 2.61 -1.46
C VAL A 382 -1.90 2.47 -2.97
N SER A 383 -3.12 2.21 -3.44
CA SER A 383 -3.46 2.20 -4.87
C SER A 383 -3.31 3.57 -5.56
N ARG A 384 -3.11 4.63 -4.77
CA ARG A 384 -2.96 6.02 -5.23
C ARG A 384 -1.57 6.61 -4.94
N VAL A 385 -0.62 5.79 -4.48
CA VAL A 385 0.78 6.15 -4.32
C VAL A 385 1.57 5.57 -5.50
N PHE A 386 2.25 6.43 -6.25
CA PHE A 386 3.02 6.06 -7.44
C PHE A 386 4.44 6.58 -7.32
N TRP A 387 5.40 5.70 -7.59
CA TRP A 387 6.82 6.02 -7.62
C TRP A 387 7.31 5.80 -9.03
N ARG A 388 7.44 6.86 -9.81
CA ARG A 388 8.03 6.82 -11.15
C ARG A 388 9.53 7.03 -11.01
N VAL A 389 10.34 6.04 -11.36
CA VAL A 389 11.81 6.10 -11.21
C VAL A 389 12.49 5.81 -12.55
N ALA A 390 13.26 6.76 -13.08
CA ALA A 390 14.04 6.54 -14.29
C ALA A 390 15.28 5.68 -14.05
N GLY A 391 15.94 5.87 -12.90
CA GLY A 391 17.06 5.03 -12.48
C GLY A 391 16.64 3.68 -11.91
N SER A 392 17.62 2.96 -11.37
CA SER A 392 17.36 1.73 -10.62
C SER A 392 16.80 2.03 -9.23
N VAL A 393 16.01 1.09 -8.71
CA VAL A 393 15.48 1.11 -7.35
C VAL A 393 16.12 -0.01 -6.54
N SER A 394 16.65 0.32 -5.36
CA SER A 394 17.19 -0.65 -4.42
C SER A 394 16.54 -0.46 -3.06
N LEU A 395 15.70 -1.42 -2.67
CA LEU A 395 15.10 -1.44 -1.34
C LEU A 395 16.01 -2.20 -0.39
N GLY A 396 16.38 -1.57 0.73
CA GLY A 396 17.14 -2.21 1.80
C GLY A 396 16.40 -3.41 2.40
N ALA A 397 17.13 -4.29 3.09
CA ALA A 397 16.54 -5.44 3.77
C ALA A 397 15.55 -5.01 4.86
N ALA A 398 14.51 -5.81 5.08
CA ALA A 398 13.45 -5.54 6.07
C ALA A 398 12.74 -4.18 5.91
N SER A 399 12.82 -3.56 4.73
CA SER A 399 12.09 -2.32 4.46
C SER A 399 10.59 -2.59 4.31
N ALA A 400 9.76 -1.66 4.77
CA ALA A 400 8.31 -1.68 4.58
C ALA A 400 7.93 -0.62 3.54
N PHE A 401 7.82 -0.99 2.27
CA PHE A 401 7.55 -0.08 1.17
C PHE A 401 6.06 -0.04 0.81
N THR A 402 5.55 1.14 0.44
CA THR A 402 4.16 1.36 0.08
C THR A 402 4.04 2.09 -1.27
N GLY A 403 3.20 1.56 -2.16
CA GLY A 403 2.79 2.19 -3.43
C GLY A 403 3.13 1.36 -4.67
N THR A 404 2.71 1.83 -5.83
CA THR A 404 3.09 1.24 -7.13
C THR A 404 4.41 1.80 -7.59
N MET A 405 5.40 0.94 -7.76
CA MET A 405 6.69 1.30 -8.34
C MET A 405 6.65 1.13 -9.86
N LEU A 406 6.89 2.23 -10.57
CA LEU A 406 6.99 2.34 -12.02
C LEU A 406 8.44 2.69 -12.37
N SER A 407 9.29 1.68 -12.51
CA SER A 407 10.71 1.87 -12.81
C SER A 407 11.00 1.76 -14.30
N GLN A 408 11.99 2.50 -14.80
CA GLN A 408 12.65 2.17 -16.07
C GLN A 408 13.86 1.26 -15.85
N GLY A 409 14.63 1.49 -14.78
CA GLY A 409 15.76 0.65 -14.39
C GLY A 409 15.35 -0.61 -13.60
N ASP A 410 16.37 -1.31 -13.11
CA ASP A 410 16.20 -2.51 -12.29
C ASP A 410 15.51 -2.20 -10.96
N ILE A 411 14.72 -3.13 -10.44
CA ILE A 411 14.15 -3.09 -9.09
C ILE A 411 14.75 -4.25 -8.30
N THR A 412 15.50 -3.92 -7.25
CA THR A 412 16.00 -4.90 -6.28
C THR A 412 15.22 -4.74 -4.99
N VAL A 413 14.44 -5.75 -4.61
CA VAL A 413 13.73 -5.77 -3.33
C VAL A 413 14.55 -6.57 -2.33
N GLY A 414 15.07 -5.89 -1.31
CA GLY A 414 15.94 -6.45 -0.30
C GLY A 414 15.26 -7.56 0.52
N ASN A 415 16.09 -8.44 1.10
CA ASN A 415 15.65 -9.59 1.88
C ASN A 415 14.60 -9.21 2.95
N SER A 416 13.54 -10.00 3.07
CA SER A 416 12.51 -9.84 4.12
C SER A 416 11.78 -8.49 4.10
N SER A 417 11.77 -7.81 2.95
CA SER A 417 10.99 -6.58 2.81
C SER A 417 9.50 -6.88 2.75
N GLY A 418 8.70 -6.02 3.37
CA GLY A 418 7.26 -5.95 3.16
C GLY A 418 6.99 -4.91 2.09
N PHE A 419 6.32 -5.28 1.01
CA PHE A 419 5.96 -4.37 -0.07
C PHE A 419 4.43 -4.38 -0.21
N ILE A 420 3.77 -3.28 0.15
CA ILE A 420 2.34 -3.09 -0.09
C ILE A 420 2.19 -2.26 -1.36
N GLY A 421 1.93 -2.92 -2.49
CA GLY A 421 1.83 -2.33 -3.81
C GLY A 421 2.34 -3.27 -4.90
N ARG A 422 3.08 -2.73 -5.88
CA ARG A 422 3.58 -3.47 -7.05
C ARG A 422 5.01 -3.04 -7.39
N ALA A 423 5.80 -3.99 -7.86
CA ALA A 423 7.11 -3.74 -8.47
C ALA A 423 7.00 -3.90 -9.99
N LEU A 424 6.99 -2.80 -10.74
CA LEU A 424 6.79 -2.82 -12.18
C LEU A 424 7.97 -2.11 -12.87
N SER A 425 8.70 -2.80 -13.73
CA SER A 425 9.81 -2.24 -14.51
C SER A 425 9.57 -2.33 -16.01
N THR A 426 9.62 -1.19 -16.69
CA THR A 426 9.42 -1.09 -18.15
C THR A 426 10.58 -1.67 -18.95
N ALA A 427 11.82 -1.61 -18.44
CA ALA A 427 13.01 -2.06 -19.16
C ALA A 427 14.03 -2.84 -18.31
N GLY A 428 13.93 -2.79 -16.98
CA GLY A 428 14.86 -3.45 -16.07
C GLY A 428 14.42 -4.84 -15.62
N ALA A 429 15.30 -5.46 -14.85
CA ALA A 429 15.06 -6.71 -14.14
C ALA A 429 14.41 -6.45 -12.77
N ILE A 430 13.71 -7.44 -12.25
CA ILE A 430 13.22 -7.45 -10.87
C ILE A 430 13.89 -8.60 -10.11
N SER A 431 14.57 -8.27 -9.01
CA SER A 431 15.18 -9.24 -8.11
C SER A 431 14.44 -9.22 -6.77
N LEU A 432 13.88 -10.37 -6.39
CA LEU A 432 13.13 -10.57 -5.15
C LEU A 432 13.89 -11.53 -4.22
N ASN A 433 13.80 -11.30 -2.92
CA ASN A 433 14.40 -12.19 -1.93
C ASN A 433 13.55 -12.23 -0.65
N ALA A 434 12.95 -13.38 -0.37
CA ALA A 434 12.11 -13.63 0.81
C ALA A 434 11.15 -12.47 1.12
N THR A 435 10.48 -11.95 0.10
CA THR A 435 9.71 -10.71 0.17
C THR A 435 8.21 -11.01 0.16
N THR A 436 7.39 -10.22 0.85
CA THR A 436 5.93 -10.26 0.66
C THR A 436 5.46 -9.06 -0.15
N LEU A 437 4.94 -9.28 -1.36
CA LEU A 437 4.25 -8.24 -2.15
C LEU A 437 2.74 -8.44 -2.02
N THR A 438 2.09 -7.56 -1.28
CA THR A 438 0.63 -7.50 -1.20
C THR A 438 0.11 -6.32 -1.98
N THR A 439 -0.98 -6.48 -2.73
CA THR A 439 -1.57 -5.37 -3.50
C THR A 439 -2.61 -4.57 -2.71
N GLU A 440 -3.04 -5.07 -1.56
CA GLU A 440 -4.12 -4.49 -0.75
C GLU A 440 -3.61 -4.06 0.62
N ALA A 441 -3.70 -2.76 0.89
CA ALA A 441 -3.34 -2.20 2.19
C ALA A 441 -4.44 -2.39 3.21
N THR A 442 -4.05 -2.46 4.49
CA THR A 442 -5.02 -2.44 5.60
C THR A 442 -5.84 -1.15 5.60
N ILE A 443 -7.01 -1.17 6.25
CA ILE A 443 -7.77 0.06 6.50
C ILE A 443 -7.20 0.77 7.74
N ALA A 444 -6.83 2.03 7.59
CA ALA A 444 -6.34 2.84 8.71
C ALA A 444 -7.51 3.31 9.58
N LEU A 445 -7.59 2.79 10.82
CA LEU A 445 -8.68 3.13 11.75
C LEU A 445 -8.46 4.45 12.50
N GLY A 446 -7.27 5.05 12.44
CA GLY A 446 -6.93 6.27 13.16
C GLY A 446 -7.29 6.17 14.66
N ALA A 447 -7.92 7.21 15.20
CA ALA A 447 -8.37 7.25 16.59
C ALA A 447 -9.42 6.18 16.93
N ALA A 448 -10.14 5.61 15.96
CA ALA A 448 -11.07 4.51 16.20
C ALA A 448 -10.37 3.18 16.53
N ARG A 449 -9.04 3.07 16.35
CA ARG A 449 -8.28 1.83 16.58
C ARG A 449 -8.34 1.35 18.03
N SER A 450 -8.38 2.24 19.02
CA SER A 450 -8.44 1.83 20.45
C SER A 450 -9.83 1.37 20.89
N TYR A 451 -10.86 1.65 20.08
CA TYR A 451 -12.24 1.32 20.39
C TYR A 451 -12.58 -0.10 19.97
N THR A 452 -13.15 -0.86 20.90
CA THR A 452 -13.78 -2.13 20.61
C THR A 452 -15.23 -1.94 20.22
N LEU A 453 -15.91 -0.99 20.86
CA LEU A 453 -17.27 -0.58 20.52
C LEU A 453 -17.29 0.93 20.28
N LEU A 454 -17.77 1.38 19.12
CA LEU A 454 -17.96 2.81 18.83
C LEU A 454 -19.27 3.01 18.09
N ALA A 455 -20.21 3.76 18.66
CA ALA A 455 -21.53 4.01 18.07
C ALA A 455 -21.81 5.51 17.95
N SER A 456 -22.73 5.90 17.08
CA SER A 456 -23.10 7.31 16.99
C SER A 456 -24.26 7.72 17.89
N THR A 457 -25.08 6.74 18.30
CA THR A 457 -26.27 6.99 19.13
C THR A 457 -26.13 6.42 20.55
N SER A 458 -25.94 5.11 20.68
CA SER A 458 -25.87 4.45 21.99
C SER A 458 -25.14 3.11 21.94
N VAL A 459 -24.61 2.69 23.08
CA VAL A 459 -24.16 1.32 23.35
C VAL A 459 -24.98 0.78 24.53
N ALA A 460 -25.66 -0.35 24.35
CA ALA A 460 -26.52 -0.95 25.38
C ALA A 460 -26.20 -2.43 25.58
N ASN A 461 -25.87 -2.80 26.81
CA ASN A 461 -25.62 -4.17 27.23
C ASN A 461 -26.70 -4.68 28.19
N THR A 462 -27.11 -5.93 28.06
CA THR A 462 -28.20 -6.52 28.89
C THR A 462 -27.74 -7.56 29.90
N SER A 463 -26.52 -8.07 29.82
CA SER A 463 -26.01 -9.19 30.63
C SER A 463 -24.51 -9.08 30.92
N THR A 464 -23.86 -10.11 31.46
CA THR A 464 -22.44 -10.09 31.81
C THR A 464 -21.55 -10.23 30.56
N SER A 465 -21.32 -9.12 29.86
CA SER A 465 -20.35 -9.02 28.76
C SER A 465 -18.95 -8.64 29.26
N THR A 466 -17.92 -9.08 28.53
CA THR A 466 -16.53 -8.63 28.73
C THR A 466 -16.05 -7.94 27.46
N VAL A 467 -15.80 -6.63 27.57
CA VAL A 467 -15.32 -5.80 26.46
C VAL A 467 -13.86 -5.41 26.72
N ASN A 468 -12.95 -6.02 25.96
CA ASN A 468 -11.53 -5.72 25.93
C ASN A 468 -11.23 -4.55 24.98
N GLY A 469 -11.00 -3.34 25.49
CA GLY A 469 -10.77 -2.09 24.73
C GLY A 469 -11.76 -0.98 25.07
N ASP A 470 -11.63 0.19 24.41
CA ASP A 470 -12.45 1.36 24.72
C ASP A 470 -13.90 1.21 24.19
N VAL A 471 -14.84 1.87 24.87
CA VAL A 471 -16.26 1.96 24.46
C VAL A 471 -16.66 3.41 24.29
N GLY A 472 -17.19 3.76 23.11
CA GLY A 472 -17.45 5.13 22.70
C GLY A 472 -18.85 5.38 22.13
N THR A 473 -19.39 6.57 22.41
CA THR A 473 -20.55 7.12 21.70
C THR A 473 -20.31 8.58 21.31
N SER A 474 -20.65 8.98 20.08
CA SER A 474 -20.69 10.40 19.65
C SER A 474 -21.47 10.57 18.34
N PRO A 475 -22.39 11.54 18.20
CA PRO A 475 -22.73 12.60 19.16
C PRO A 475 -23.60 12.12 20.32
N GLY A 476 -24.08 10.87 20.28
CA GLY A 476 -24.78 10.25 21.40
C GLY A 476 -23.91 10.16 22.65
N VAL A 477 -24.58 10.00 23.80
CA VAL A 477 -23.93 9.97 25.14
C VAL A 477 -24.31 8.72 25.93
N ALA A 478 -25.16 7.85 25.39
CA ALA A 478 -25.75 6.74 26.13
C ALA A 478 -24.88 5.48 26.04
N ILE A 479 -24.19 5.14 27.12
CA ILE A 479 -23.53 3.85 27.32
C ILE A 479 -24.16 3.20 28.57
N THR A 480 -24.88 2.09 28.39
CA THR A 480 -25.71 1.48 29.45
C THR A 480 -25.45 -0.02 29.58
N GLY A 481 -25.70 -0.58 30.77
CA GLY A 481 -25.47 -2.00 31.04
C GLY A 481 -24.05 -2.37 31.46
N PHE A 482 -23.22 -1.39 31.82
CA PHE A 482 -21.88 -1.59 32.37
C PHE A 482 -21.80 -0.89 33.74
N PRO A 483 -22.18 -1.54 34.85
CA PRO A 483 -22.47 -2.99 35.05
C PRO A 483 -23.86 -3.48 34.57
N PRO A 484 -24.09 -4.81 34.39
CA PRO A 484 -23.21 -5.93 34.79
C PRO A 484 -22.08 -6.25 33.81
N GLY A 485 -22.08 -5.68 32.61
CA GLY A 485 -20.94 -5.78 31.71
C GLY A 485 -19.68 -5.15 32.29
N VAL A 486 -18.52 -5.62 31.85
CA VAL A 486 -17.21 -5.13 32.25
C VAL A 486 -16.48 -4.59 31.01
N ILE A 487 -15.94 -3.37 31.14
CA ILE A 487 -15.05 -2.73 30.16
C ILE A 487 -13.66 -2.74 30.76
N THR A 488 -12.65 -3.25 30.04
CA THR A 488 -11.25 -3.19 30.49
C THR A 488 -10.52 -1.92 30.03
N GLY A 489 -11.03 -1.26 28.98
CA GLY A 489 -10.55 0.04 28.48
C GLY A 489 -11.25 1.24 29.11
N GLN A 490 -11.24 2.36 28.40
CA GLN A 490 -11.90 3.61 28.79
C GLN A 490 -13.34 3.71 28.23
N THR A 491 -14.15 4.54 28.89
CA THR A 491 -15.52 4.86 28.44
C THR A 491 -15.57 6.31 27.98
N HIS A 492 -16.00 6.55 26.74
CA HIS A 492 -16.07 7.86 26.11
C HIS A 492 -17.50 8.17 25.65
N ALA A 493 -18.22 9.03 26.38
CA ALA A 493 -19.63 9.35 26.10
C ALA A 493 -19.80 10.80 25.65
N GLY A 494 -19.91 11.01 24.34
CA GLY A 494 -20.07 12.32 23.70
C GLY A 494 -18.89 13.28 23.90
N ASP A 495 -17.71 12.76 24.25
CA ASP A 495 -16.51 13.57 24.44
C ASP A 495 -15.73 13.80 23.13
N THR A 496 -14.65 14.58 23.22
CA THR A 496 -13.81 14.92 22.07
C THR A 496 -13.07 13.70 21.51
N ALA A 497 -12.71 12.71 22.34
CA ALA A 497 -12.01 11.51 21.88
C ALA A 497 -12.97 10.62 21.07
N ALA A 498 -14.21 10.42 21.53
CA ALA A 498 -15.25 9.72 20.78
C ALA A 498 -15.62 10.45 19.49
N ALA A 499 -15.66 11.79 19.50
CA ALA A 499 -15.89 12.58 18.29
C ALA A 499 -14.76 12.43 17.26
N GLN A 500 -13.50 12.46 17.70
CA GLN A 500 -12.34 12.19 16.84
C GLN A 500 -12.35 10.76 16.31
N ALA A 501 -12.70 9.79 17.15
CA ALA A 501 -12.83 8.39 16.74
C ALA A 501 -13.94 8.19 15.70
N GLN A 502 -15.09 8.87 15.84
CA GLN A 502 -16.17 8.84 14.84
C GLN A 502 -15.74 9.44 13.50
N SER A 503 -14.99 10.55 13.54
CA SER A 503 -14.39 11.11 12.32
C SER A 503 -13.40 10.14 11.66
N ALA A 504 -12.53 9.51 12.45
CA ALA A 504 -11.60 8.50 11.95
C ALA A 504 -12.32 7.26 11.40
N LEU A 505 -13.42 6.83 12.02
CA LEU A 505 -14.28 5.76 11.52
C LEU A 505 -14.92 6.13 10.19
N GLN A 506 -15.34 7.38 10.00
CA GLN A 506 -15.92 7.86 8.74
C GLN A 506 -14.89 7.75 7.62
N VAL A 507 -13.64 8.15 7.88
CA VAL A 507 -12.51 8.01 6.95
C VAL A 507 -12.27 6.54 6.62
N ALA A 508 -12.19 5.67 7.64
CA ALA A 508 -11.97 4.23 7.47
C ALA A 508 -13.09 3.54 6.67
N TYR A 509 -14.36 3.90 6.94
CA TYR A 509 -15.52 3.39 6.22
C TYR A 509 -15.47 3.81 4.75
N SER A 510 -15.15 5.08 4.49
CA SER A 510 -15.08 5.66 3.14
C SER A 510 -13.93 5.06 2.34
N ASP A 511 -12.77 4.85 2.96
CA ASP A 511 -11.65 4.07 2.42
C ASP A 511 -12.11 2.68 2.02
N ALA A 512 -12.64 1.90 2.97
CA ALA A 512 -13.05 0.53 2.72
C ALA A 512 -14.10 0.41 1.62
N LEU A 513 -15.05 1.35 1.53
CA LEU A 513 -16.06 1.42 0.47
C LEU A 513 -15.47 1.76 -0.90
N ALA A 514 -14.47 2.65 -0.94
CA ALA A 514 -13.83 3.12 -2.17
C ALA A 514 -12.87 2.11 -2.80
N ARG A 515 -12.42 1.08 -2.05
CA ARG A 515 -11.54 0.02 -2.60
C ARG A 515 -12.18 -0.66 -3.81
N SER A 516 -11.37 -0.91 -4.83
CA SER A 516 -11.80 -1.66 -6.01
C SER A 516 -11.94 -3.15 -5.66
N PRO A 517 -13.09 -3.80 -5.91
CA PRO A 517 -13.25 -5.23 -5.62
C PRO A 517 -12.35 -6.10 -6.48
N SER A 518 -11.75 -7.11 -5.87
CA SER A 518 -11.07 -8.23 -6.55
C SER A 518 -11.99 -9.44 -6.75
N GLY A 519 -13.14 -9.50 -6.07
CA GLY A 519 -14.10 -10.59 -6.20
C GLY A 519 -15.53 -10.18 -5.82
N ALA A 520 -16.50 -10.97 -6.26
CA ALA A 520 -17.89 -10.84 -5.85
C ALA A 520 -18.26 -11.96 -4.87
N ILE A 521 -19.09 -11.62 -3.88
CA ILE A 521 -19.71 -12.57 -2.95
C ILE A 521 -21.22 -12.33 -2.91
N ALA A 522 -22.00 -13.36 -2.62
CA ALA A 522 -23.45 -13.24 -2.51
C ALA A 522 -24.04 -14.32 -1.62
N GLY A 523 -25.16 -14.00 -0.96
CA GLY A 523 -25.93 -14.96 -0.17
C GLY A 523 -25.16 -15.47 1.05
N ASP A 524 -25.23 -16.78 1.27
CA ASP A 524 -24.58 -17.44 2.39
C ASP A 524 -23.14 -17.86 2.06
N LEU A 525 -22.20 -17.50 2.94
CA LEU A 525 -20.77 -17.80 2.79
C LEU A 525 -20.35 -19.11 3.46
N ALA A 526 -21.30 -19.86 4.03
CA ALA A 526 -21.02 -21.13 4.67
C ALA A 526 -20.25 -22.11 3.75
N GLY A 527 -19.21 -22.73 4.29
CA GLY A 527 -18.34 -23.69 3.62
C GLY A 527 -17.29 -23.06 2.69
N GLN A 528 -17.30 -21.75 2.49
CA GLN A 528 -16.33 -21.10 1.61
C GLN A 528 -14.96 -20.96 2.28
N THR A 529 -13.91 -21.04 1.46
CA THR A 529 -12.56 -20.59 1.81
C THR A 529 -12.22 -19.42 0.90
N LEU A 530 -12.03 -18.25 1.50
CA LEU A 530 -11.66 -17.03 0.79
C LEU A 530 -10.21 -16.70 1.08
N THR A 531 -9.49 -16.22 0.06
CA THR A 531 -8.11 -15.74 0.16
C THR A 531 -8.08 -14.22 0.34
N ALA A 532 -6.90 -13.63 0.49
CA ALA A 532 -6.77 -12.18 0.65
C ALA A 532 -7.39 -11.43 -0.54
N GLY A 533 -8.11 -10.34 -0.29
CA GLY A 533 -8.76 -9.55 -1.33
C GLY A 533 -9.88 -8.63 -0.85
N VAL A 534 -10.45 -7.90 -1.80
CA VAL A 534 -11.61 -7.02 -1.61
C VAL A 534 -12.83 -7.69 -2.25
N TYR A 535 -13.79 -8.09 -1.44
CA TYR A 535 -15.00 -8.80 -1.86
C TYR A 535 -16.21 -7.89 -1.78
N ARG A 536 -17.00 -7.80 -2.86
CA ARG A 536 -18.20 -6.96 -2.90
C ARG A 536 -19.49 -7.77 -3.02
N SER A 537 -20.51 -7.35 -2.28
CA SER A 537 -21.90 -7.77 -2.47
C SER A 537 -22.82 -6.57 -2.52
N ALA A 538 -23.72 -6.55 -3.52
CA ALA A 538 -24.80 -5.57 -3.58
C ALA A 538 -26.01 -5.99 -2.73
N ALA A 539 -26.09 -7.27 -2.33
CA ALA A 539 -27.20 -7.84 -1.58
C ALA A 539 -26.76 -8.24 -0.16
N ALA A 540 -27.73 -8.65 0.66
CA ALA A 540 -27.43 -9.13 2.00
C ALA A 540 -26.57 -10.39 1.95
N VAL A 541 -25.63 -10.48 2.90
CA VAL A 541 -24.70 -11.61 3.04
C VAL A 541 -24.91 -12.24 4.41
N SER A 542 -24.84 -13.57 4.48
CA SER A 542 -24.87 -14.30 5.74
C SER A 542 -23.72 -15.28 5.91
N VAL A 543 -23.43 -15.66 7.15
CA VAL A 543 -22.59 -16.80 7.50
C VAL A 543 -23.44 -17.75 8.36
N SER A 544 -24.01 -18.79 7.75
CA SER A 544 -24.89 -19.73 8.47
C SER A 544 -24.12 -20.80 9.25
N ALA A 545 -22.90 -21.14 8.83
CA ALA A 545 -22.03 -22.14 9.44
C ALA A 545 -20.56 -21.67 9.48
N GLY A 546 -19.61 -22.47 8.98
CA GLY A 546 -18.18 -22.11 8.96
C GLY A 546 -17.78 -21.31 7.71
N LEU A 547 -17.02 -20.23 7.86
CA LEU A 547 -16.31 -19.51 6.80
C LEU A 547 -14.80 -19.54 7.11
N THR A 548 -13.98 -19.91 6.14
CA THR A 548 -12.52 -19.91 6.29
C THR A 548 -11.90 -18.74 5.54
N LEU A 549 -11.04 -17.97 6.21
CA LEU A 549 -10.18 -16.96 5.61
C LEU A 549 -8.75 -17.48 5.61
N ASP A 550 -8.19 -17.70 4.43
CA ASP A 550 -6.91 -18.34 4.20
C ASP A 550 -5.86 -17.30 3.79
N GLY A 551 -4.88 -17.08 4.66
CA GLY A 551 -3.76 -16.17 4.38
C GLY A 551 -2.74 -16.74 3.40
N GLN A 552 -2.82 -18.01 3.02
CA GLN A 552 -1.91 -18.71 2.11
C GLN A 552 -0.41 -18.58 2.49
N GLY A 553 -0.14 -18.58 3.81
CA GLY A 553 1.19 -18.38 4.38
C GLY A 553 1.56 -16.91 4.57
N ASN A 554 0.74 -15.96 4.10
CA ASN A 554 0.97 -14.53 4.23
C ASN A 554 0.36 -13.97 5.53
N PRO A 555 1.17 -13.57 6.53
CA PRO A 555 0.66 -12.96 7.73
C PRO A 555 0.11 -11.55 7.57
N ASN A 556 0.43 -10.90 6.45
CA ASN A 556 -0.05 -9.58 6.09
C ASN A 556 -1.29 -9.63 5.18
N ALA A 557 -1.87 -10.81 4.94
CA ALA A 557 -3.09 -10.97 4.16
C ALA A 557 -4.21 -10.05 4.66
N VAL A 558 -4.79 -9.26 3.76
CA VAL A 558 -5.87 -8.32 4.04
C VAL A 558 -7.15 -8.82 3.38
N PHE A 559 -8.25 -8.80 4.13
CA PHE A 559 -9.58 -9.18 3.68
C PHE A 559 -10.52 -8.00 3.90
N ILE A 560 -11.15 -7.50 2.85
CA ILE A 560 -12.11 -6.40 2.93
C ILE A 560 -13.43 -6.87 2.31
N PHE A 561 -14.48 -6.90 3.11
CA PHE A 561 -15.83 -7.27 2.69
C PHE A 561 -16.69 -6.01 2.58
N GLN A 562 -17.10 -5.66 1.37
CA GLN A 562 -17.98 -4.53 1.06
C GLN A 562 -19.40 -5.04 0.83
N VAL A 563 -20.28 -4.84 1.80
CA VAL A 563 -21.66 -5.32 1.78
C VAL A 563 -22.59 -4.12 1.71
N ASN A 564 -23.21 -3.88 0.55
CA ASN A 564 -24.15 -2.77 0.33
C ASN A 564 -25.58 -3.05 0.85
N ALA A 565 -25.69 -3.88 1.88
CA ALA A 565 -26.92 -4.37 2.48
C ALA A 565 -26.61 -4.86 3.91
N ALA A 566 -27.49 -5.69 4.49
CA ALA A 566 -27.26 -6.28 5.80
C ALA A 566 -26.21 -7.41 5.78
N PHE A 567 -25.50 -7.58 6.89
CA PHE A 567 -24.60 -8.71 7.13
C PHE A 567 -25.00 -9.45 8.40
N ASN A 568 -25.20 -10.77 8.31
CA ASN A 568 -25.68 -11.57 9.44
C ASN A 568 -24.84 -12.82 9.67
N THR A 569 -24.49 -13.14 10.91
CA THR A 569 -23.99 -14.47 11.28
C THR A 569 -25.08 -15.24 12.02
N ALA A 570 -25.25 -16.52 11.72
CA ALA A 570 -26.23 -17.36 12.41
C ALA A 570 -25.73 -17.75 13.80
N ALA A 571 -26.63 -18.29 14.63
CA ALA A 571 -26.22 -18.83 15.92
C ALA A 571 -25.20 -19.97 15.74
N SER A 572 -24.14 -19.98 16.56
CA SER A 572 -23.05 -20.97 16.52
C SER A 572 -22.23 -21.02 15.21
N SER A 573 -22.40 -20.06 14.29
CA SER A 573 -21.54 -19.95 13.09
C SER A 573 -20.12 -19.55 13.46
N SER A 574 -19.13 -19.85 12.62
CA SER A 574 -17.72 -19.52 12.90
C SER A 574 -16.98 -18.96 11.69
N ILE A 575 -16.14 -17.96 11.94
CA ILE A 575 -15.15 -17.47 10.97
C ILE A 575 -13.77 -17.92 11.46
N THR A 576 -13.09 -18.73 10.66
CA THR A 576 -11.80 -19.34 10.99
C THR A 576 -10.70 -18.68 10.17
N LEU A 577 -9.59 -18.34 10.81
CA LEU A 577 -8.40 -17.78 10.15
C LEU A 577 -7.34 -18.88 10.07
N VAL A 578 -6.79 -19.12 8.88
CA VAL A 578 -5.76 -20.14 8.65
C VAL A 578 -4.57 -19.57 7.87
N ASN A 579 -3.45 -20.28 7.91
CA ASN A 579 -2.23 -20.01 7.13
C ASN A 579 -1.81 -18.53 7.15
N GLY A 580 -1.73 -17.93 8.34
CA GLY A 580 -1.27 -16.55 8.52
C GLY A 580 -2.36 -15.47 8.51
N ALA A 581 -3.61 -15.75 8.16
CA ALA A 581 -4.67 -14.75 8.25
C ALA A 581 -4.82 -14.22 9.71
N GLN A 582 -4.97 -12.90 9.88
CA GLN A 582 -5.06 -12.24 11.18
C GLN A 582 -6.34 -11.42 11.31
N ALA A 583 -6.97 -11.44 12.48
CA ALA A 583 -8.22 -10.71 12.73
C ALA A 583 -8.04 -9.18 12.59
N SER A 584 -6.86 -8.65 12.94
CA SER A 584 -6.49 -7.23 12.74
C SER A 584 -6.50 -6.78 11.29
N ARG A 585 -6.55 -7.71 10.33
CA ARG A 585 -6.50 -7.46 8.87
C ARG A 585 -7.76 -7.89 8.13
N VAL A 586 -8.83 -8.21 8.86
CA VAL A 586 -10.14 -8.53 8.31
C VAL A 586 -11.10 -7.36 8.58
N PHE A 587 -11.70 -6.79 7.53
CA PHE A 587 -12.57 -5.63 7.60
C PHE A 587 -13.92 -5.93 6.93
N TRP A 588 -15.01 -5.55 7.60
CA TRP A 588 -16.38 -5.71 7.13
C TRP A 588 -17.04 -4.35 7.01
N GLN A 589 -16.99 -3.75 5.82
CA GLN A 589 -17.72 -2.54 5.49
C GLN A 589 -19.16 -2.89 5.15
N VAL A 590 -20.11 -2.44 5.96
CA VAL A 590 -21.53 -2.84 5.84
C VAL A 590 -22.43 -1.61 5.86
N THR A 591 -23.23 -1.46 4.81
CA THR A 591 -24.15 -0.31 4.67
C THR A 591 -25.46 -0.53 5.43
N GLY A 592 -25.93 -1.77 5.50
CA GLY A 592 -27.11 -2.16 6.29
C GLY A 592 -26.79 -2.49 7.74
N ALA A 593 -27.78 -3.05 8.45
CA ALA A 593 -27.59 -3.53 9.81
C ALA A 593 -26.67 -4.75 9.86
N VAL A 594 -25.94 -4.88 10.96
CA VAL A 594 -25.10 -6.05 11.24
C VAL A 594 -25.68 -6.83 12.42
N SER A 595 -25.87 -8.13 12.26
CA SER A 595 -26.30 -9.01 13.35
C SER A 595 -25.30 -10.16 13.52
N LEU A 596 -24.62 -10.22 14.66
CA LEU A 596 -23.78 -11.36 15.03
C LEU A 596 -24.61 -12.34 15.87
N GLY A 597 -24.79 -13.57 15.38
CA GLY A 597 -25.63 -14.57 16.01
C GLY A 597 -25.15 -15.01 17.40
N ALA A 598 -26.08 -15.55 18.20
CA ALA A 598 -25.78 -16.09 19.52
C ALA A 598 -24.73 -17.21 19.46
N ALA A 599 -23.77 -17.21 20.39
CA ALA A 599 -22.65 -18.14 20.43
C ALA A 599 -21.82 -18.22 19.12
N SER A 600 -21.92 -17.22 18.23
CA SER A 600 -21.10 -17.18 17.03
C SER A 600 -19.65 -16.79 17.35
N VAL A 601 -18.74 -17.20 16.48
CA VAL A 601 -17.31 -16.88 16.57
C VAL A 601 -16.96 -15.95 15.41
N PHE A 602 -16.88 -14.65 15.70
CA PHE A 602 -16.63 -13.62 14.69
C PHE A 602 -15.16 -13.18 14.67
N ARG A 603 -14.66 -12.78 13.49
CA ARG A 603 -13.29 -12.31 13.26
C ARG A 603 -13.29 -11.04 12.40
N GLY A 604 -12.62 -9.99 12.88
CA GLY A 604 -12.39 -8.77 12.11
C GLY A 604 -13.03 -7.50 12.69
N THR A 605 -12.79 -6.38 12.02
CA THR A 605 -13.35 -5.08 12.36
C THR A 605 -14.60 -4.81 11.50
N VAL A 606 -15.75 -4.61 12.14
CA VAL A 606 -16.96 -4.14 11.46
C VAL A 606 -16.92 -2.62 11.34
N LEU A 607 -17.01 -2.13 10.10
CA LEU A 607 -17.18 -0.74 9.70
C LEU A 607 -18.64 -0.58 9.23
N GLY A 608 -19.56 -0.45 10.18
CA GLY A 608 -21.00 -0.37 9.94
C GLY A 608 -21.48 1.04 9.65
N PHE A 609 -22.49 1.18 8.81
CA PHE A 609 -23.24 2.43 8.67
C PHE A 609 -24.48 2.44 9.58
N ALA A 610 -25.16 1.31 9.75
CA ALA A 610 -26.37 1.20 10.57
C ALA A 610 -26.13 0.45 11.89
N ALA A 611 -27.21 0.10 12.61
CA ALA A 611 -27.13 -0.57 13.90
C ALA A 611 -26.40 -1.92 13.85
N ILE A 612 -25.69 -2.25 14.93
CA ILE A 612 -24.98 -3.51 15.13
C ILE A 612 -25.58 -4.22 16.35
N SER A 613 -25.99 -5.47 16.19
CA SER A 613 -26.46 -6.34 17.28
C SER A 613 -25.50 -7.50 17.47
N ILE A 614 -25.02 -7.70 18.70
CA ILE A 614 -24.10 -8.79 19.07
C ILE A 614 -24.85 -9.74 20.00
N GLY A 615 -25.20 -10.92 19.47
CA GLY A 615 -26.05 -11.88 20.16
C GLY A 615 -25.40 -12.54 21.38
N ALA A 616 -26.25 -13.10 22.24
CA ALA A 616 -25.90 -13.79 23.48
C ALA A 616 -24.70 -14.74 23.31
N GLY A 617 -23.63 -14.52 24.06
CA GLY A 617 -22.48 -15.42 24.08
C GLY A 617 -21.58 -15.36 22.83
N CYS A 618 -21.80 -14.39 21.93
CA CYS A 618 -20.91 -14.19 20.78
C CYS A 618 -19.48 -13.90 21.24
N ALA A 619 -18.51 -14.65 20.69
CA ALA A 619 -17.09 -14.44 20.89
C ALA A 619 -16.51 -13.75 19.64
N PHE A 620 -16.21 -12.46 19.75
CA PHE A 620 -15.68 -11.69 18.62
C PHE A 620 -14.25 -11.21 18.88
N THR A 621 -13.33 -11.63 18.02
CA THR A 621 -11.95 -11.11 18.00
C THR A 621 -11.90 -10.01 16.95
N GLY A 622 -12.03 -8.76 17.37
CA GLY A 622 -12.47 -7.71 16.46
C GLY A 622 -12.93 -6.43 17.13
N ARG A 623 -13.57 -5.59 16.32
CA ARG A 623 -14.17 -4.30 16.72
C ARG A 623 -15.56 -4.18 16.09
N ALA A 624 -16.51 -3.55 16.78
CA ALA A 624 -17.83 -3.21 16.26
C ALA A 624 -18.00 -1.69 16.26
N LEU A 625 -17.91 -1.08 15.07
CA LEU A 625 -17.87 0.37 14.88
C LEU A 625 -19.01 0.77 13.94
N THR A 626 -19.84 1.75 14.31
CA THR A 626 -20.95 2.24 13.47
C THR A 626 -21.08 3.75 13.40
N LEU A 627 -21.29 4.26 12.18
CA LEU A 627 -21.42 5.69 11.86
C LEU A 627 -22.82 6.26 12.14
N ASN A 628 -23.90 5.50 11.90
CA ASN A 628 -25.29 5.97 12.03
C ASN A 628 -26.16 4.93 12.74
N GLY A 629 -25.64 4.31 13.80
CA GLY A 629 -26.29 3.21 14.49
C GLY A 629 -26.10 3.21 16.00
N ALA A 630 -26.89 2.36 16.65
CA ALA A 630 -26.66 1.90 18.01
C ALA A 630 -25.93 0.56 17.99
N ILE A 631 -25.24 0.24 19.07
CA ILE A 631 -24.70 -1.10 19.31
C ILE A 631 -25.43 -1.72 20.50
N ALA A 632 -26.01 -2.91 20.28
CA ALA A 632 -26.61 -3.71 21.34
C ALA A 632 -25.82 -5.01 21.51
N LEU A 633 -25.56 -5.42 22.76
CA LEU A 633 -24.87 -6.67 23.07
C LEU A 633 -25.44 -7.40 24.28
N ASP A 634 -25.29 -8.71 24.29
CA ASP A 634 -25.71 -9.59 25.38
C ASP A 634 -24.64 -10.67 25.60
N SER A 635 -24.14 -10.80 26.83
CA SER A 635 -23.25 -11.89 27.26
C SER A 635 -22.04 -12.14 26.34
N ALA A 636 -21.66 -11.15 25.54
CA ALA A 636 -20.62 -11.24 24.54
C ALA A 636 -19.22 -11.08 25.16
N THR A 637 -18.24 -11.73 24.54
CA THR A 637 -16.82 -11.60 24.92
C THR A 637 -16.05 -11.05 23.74
N SER A 638 -15.35 -9.94 23.93
CA SER A 638 -14.45 -9.40 22.92
C SER A 638 -12.99 -9.76 23.20
N THR A 639 -12.20 -9.88 22.15
CA THR A 639 -10.74 -10.00 22.21
C THR A 639 -10.15 -9.00 21.24
N ASP A 640 -9.07 -8.33 21.66
CA ASP A 640 -8.33 -7.41 20.78
C ASP A 640 -7.90 -8.17 19.52
N PRO A 641 -8.23 -7.68 18.31
CA PRO A 641 -7.82 -8.33 17.07
C PRO A 641 -6.32 -8.19 16.76
N ASP A 642 -5.62 -7.25 17.40
CA ASP A 642 -4.17 -7.12 17.27
C ASP A 642 -3.49 -8.28 18.03
N PRO A 643 -2.53 -8.98 17.41
CA PRO A 643 -1.84 -10.07 18.08
C PRO A 643 -1.13 -9.52 19.33
N VAL A 644 -1.42 -10.13 20.48
CA VAL A 644 -0.69 -9.85 21.72
C VAL A 644 0.78 -10.24 21.46
N PRO A 645 1.75 -9.32 21.58
CA PRO A 645 3.15 -9.68 21.41
C PRO A 645 3.53 -10.72 22.47
N GLY A 646 3.85 -11.94 22.05
CA GLY A 646 4.38 -12.98 22.92
C GLY A 646 5.90 -12.85 23.11
N PRO A 647 6.51 -13.66 23.99
CA PRO A 647 7.94 -13.61 24.26
C PRO A 647 8.77 -14.05 23.06
N LEU A 648 9.99 -13.52 22.99
CA LEU A 648 11.10 -14.13 22.28
C LEU A 648 11.97 -14.83 23.31
N GLU A 649 12.05 -16.16 23.26
CA GLU A 649 12.74 -16.95 24.29
C GLU A 649 13.50 -18.14 23.69
N VAL A 650 14.53 -18.56 24.39
CA VAL A 650 15.29 -19.79 24.09
C VAL A 650 15.43 -20.63 25.35
N VAL A 651 15.12 -21.91 25.24
CA VAL A 651 15.29 -22.92 26.29
C VAL A 651 16.42 -23.85 25.85
N THR A 652 17.52 -23.78 26.58
CA THR A 652 18.75 -24.54 26.29
C THR A 652 19.09 -25.53 27.39
N ALA A 653 19.83 -26.57 27.05
CA ALA A 653 20.47 -27.50 27.99
C ALA A 653 21.94 -27.74 27.63
N GLY A 654 22.76 -28.10 28.63
CA GLY A 654 24.15 -28.52 28.40
C GLY A 654 24.25 -29.95 27.86
N ALA A 655 25.47 -30.50 27.84
CA ALA A 655 25.75 -31.90 27.52
C ALA A 655 26.85 -32.47 28.42
N THR A 656 26.75 -33.73 28.81
CA THR A 656 27.87 -34.47 29.40
C THR A 656 28.71 -35.07 28.27
N LEU A 657 30.00 -34.77 28.25
CA LEU A 657 30.91 -35.26 27.21
C LEU A 657 31.50 -36.63 27.57
N SER A 658 31.83 -37.42 26.54
CA SER A 658 32.39 -38.76 26.67
C SER A 658 33.76 -38.78 27.34
N PRO A 659 34.10 -39.84 28.10
CA PRO A 659 35.47 -40.01 28.60
C PRO A 659 36.45 -40.25 27.46
N VAL A 660 37.69 -39.79 27.62
CA VAL A 660 38.79 -40.03 26.66
C VAL A 660 40.04 -40.53 27.38
N THR A 661 40.85 -41.32 26.68
CA THR A 661 42.17 -41.76 27.16
C THR A 661 43.24 -40.86 26.56
N LEU A 662 44.07 -40.25 27.40
CA LEU A 662 45.18 -39.42 26.94
C LEU A 662 46.38 -40.31 26.60
N ASP A 663 46.77 -40.32 25.32
CA ASP A 663 47.91 -41.08 24.81
C ASP A 663 49.22 -40.27 24.79
N GLY A 664 49.14 -38.95 24.99
CA GLY A 664 50.27 -38.02 24.92
C GLY A 664 50.82 -37.76 23.51
N LEU A 665 50.18 -38.30 22.47
CA LEU A 665 50.68 -38.32 21.10
C LEU A 665 49.73 -37.62 20.11
N SER A 666 48.42 -37.68 20.34
CA SER A 666 47.42 -37.15 19.41
C SER A 666 46.29 -36.39 20.12
N THR A 667 45.70 -35.40 19.44
CA THR A 667 44.55 -34.66 19.97
C THR A 667 43.37 -35.60 20.14
N GLN A 668 42.83 -35.67 21.35
CA GLN A 668 41.64 -36.46 21.67
C GLN A 668 40.38 -35.59 21.59
N TYR A 669 39.23 -36.20 21.29
CA TYR A 669 37.95 -35.48 21.21
C TYR A 669 36.93 -36.11 22.16
N SER A 670 36.51 -35.33 23.15
CA SER A 670 35.41 -35.68 24.05
C SER A 670 34.13 -35.07 23.50
N THR A 671 33.09 -35.88 23.25
CA THR A 671 31.87 -35.46 22.54
C THR A 671 30.61 -35.79 23.32
N GLY A 672 29.54 -35.02 23.10
CA GLY A 672 28.24 -35.24 23.74
C GLY A 672 27.11 -34.52 22.99
N TYR A 673 25.87 -34.91 23.31
CA TYR A 673 24.65 -34.32 22.76
C TYR A 673 23.81 -33.72 23.87
N SER A 674 23.15 -32.60 23.58
CA SER A 674 22.14 -32.04 24.50
C SER A 674 20.81 -32.78 24.38
N THR A 675 19.92 -32.53 25.34
CA THR A 675 18.48 -32.70 25.11
C THR A 675 17.97 -31.66 24.12
N GLU A 676 16.78 -31.87 23.55
CA GLU A 676 16.19 -30.93 22.58
C GLU A 676 16.07 -29.51 23.16
N TRP A 677 16.47 -28.52 22.37
CA TRP A 677 16.30 -27.10 22.65
C TRP A 677 15.05 -26.58 21.95
N THR A 678 14.48 -25.53 22.53
CA THR A 678 13.31 -24.85 21.96
C THR A 678 13.58 -23.36 21.85
N ILE A 679 13.35 -22.79 20.67
CA ILE A 679 13.32 -21.34 20.45
C ILE A 679 11.89 -20.96 20.12
N THR A 680 11.34 -19.99 20.82
CA THR A 680 9.97 -19.50 20.60
C THR A 680 10.01 -18.03 20.21
N ASP A 681 9.51 -17.69 19.02
CA ASP A 681 9.20 -16.31 18.63
C ASP A 681 7.68 -16.13 18.51
N ALA A 682 7.09 -15.66 19.61
CA ALA A 682 5.67 -15.37 19.69
C ALA A 682 5.35 -13.87 19.49
N ARG A 683 6.32 -13.03 19.09
CA ARG A 683 6.15 -11.57 18.94
C ARG A 683 5.15 -11.19 17.84
N GLY A 684 4.85 -12.11 16.92
CA GLY A 684 3.90 -11.92 15.82
C GLY A 684 4.41 -11.02 14.68
N SER A 685 5.45 -10.21 14.91
CA SER A 685 6.06 -9.29 13.93
C SER A 685 6.90 -9.99 12.87
N GLY A 686 7.46 -11.17 13.16
CA GLY A 686 8.42 -11.84 12.28
C GLY A 686 9.71 -11.03 12.12
N ALA A 687 10.07 -10.22 13.12
CA ALA A 687 11.37 -9.57 13.18
C ALA A 687 12.49 -10.61 13.32
N SER A 688 13.68 -10.30 12.82
CA SER A 688 14.85 -11.15 12.99
C SER A 688 15.15 -11.39 14.47
N TRP A 689 15.83 -12.50 14.76
CA TRP A 689 16.32 -12.82 16.11
C TRP A 689 17.67 -13.54 16.03
N THR A 690 18.46 -13.41 17.08
CA THR A 690 19.77 -14.07 17.21
C THR A 690 19.92 -14.70 18.58
N VAL A 691 20.34 -15.97 18.62
CA VAL A 691 20.84 -16.62 19.83
C VAL A 691 22.36 -16.48 19.84
N SER A 692 22.89 -15.77 20.83
CA SER A 692 24.31 -15.65 21.09
C SER A 692 24.74 -16.53 22.25
N VAL A 693 26.01 -16.95 22.25
CA VAL A 693 26.62 -17.78 23.29
C VAL A 693 27.98 -17.24 23.69
N GLU A 694 28.29 -17.31 24.97
CA GLU A 694 29.64 -17.19 25.51
C GLU A 694 29.92 -18.33 26.50
N ALA A 695 31.19 -18.66 26.72
CA ALA A 695 31.59 -19.77 27.58
C ALA A 695 32.70 -19.39 28.55
N THR A 696 32.69 -19.99 29.75
CA THR A 696 33.83 -19.92 30.66
C THR A 696 34.92 -20.91 30.25
N THR A 697 36.16 -20.62 30.60
CA THR A 697 37.30 -21.52 30.38
C THR A 697 37.06 -22.90 31.02
N PRO A 698 37.12 -24.01 30.26
CA PRO A 698 36.94 -25.35 30.80
C PRO A 698 37.96 -25.63 31.90
N THR A 699 37.49 -25.90 33.11
CA THR A 699 38.33 -26.02 34.30
C THR A 699 37.97 -27.29 35.07
N SER A 700 38.97 -28.08 35.45
CA SER A 700 38.80 -29.20 36.39
C SER A 700 38.94 -28.71 37.82
N ALA A 701 38.11 -29.22 38.73
CA ALA A 701 38.21 -28.88 40.14
C ALA A 701 39.57 -29.32 40.72
N ALA A 702 40.03 -28.62 41.76
CA ALA A 702 41.17 -29.06 42.56
C ALA A 702 40.89 -30.46 43.14
N GLY A 703 41.88 -31.34 43.10
CA GLY A 703 41.82 -32.64 43.75
C GLY A 703 42.20 -32.58 45.22
N THR A 704 42.23 -33.73 45.90
CA THR A 704 42.73 -33.78 47.30
C THR A 704 44.26 -33.81 47.40
N VAL A 705 44.94 -34.14 46.29
CA VAL A 705 46.41 -34.17 46.17
C VAL A 705 46.90 -33.15 45.14
N GLU A 706 46.29 -33.12 43.96
CA GLU A 706 46.59 -32.12 42.93
C GLU A 706 45.72 -30.86 43.14
N LEU A 707 46.21 -29.91 43.96
CA LEU A 707 45.44 -28.74 44.41
C LEU A 707 45.27 -27.64 43.35
N VAL A 708 46.03 -27.69 42.26
CA VAL A 708 45.99 -26.67 41.20
C VAL A 708 44.96 -27.10 40.14
N PRO A 709 43.88 -26.34 39.90
CA PRO A 709 42.94 -26.62 38.81
C PRO A 709 43.64 -26.72 37.46
N ARG A 710 43.23 -27.68 36.63
CA ARG A 710 43.69 -27.76 35.23
C ARG A 710 42.69 -27.06 34.33
N THR A 711 43.18 -26.35 33.32
CA THR A 711 42.34 -25.62 32.36
C THR A 711 42.65 -26.04 30.94
N LEU A 712 41.64 -25.98 30.06
CA LEU A 712 41.80 -26.05 28.61
C LEU A 712 41.45 -24.70 28.00
N SER A 713 41.91 -24.44 26.78
CA SER A 713 41.50 -23.24 26.03
C SER A 713 39.99 -23.28 25.79
N VAL A 714 39.30 -22.16 25.93
CA VAL A 714 37.87 -22.05 25.58
C VAL A 714 37.63 -22.39 24.10
N GLY A 715 38.57 -22.02 23.22
CA GLY A 715 38.48 -22.30 21.78
C GLY A 715 38.65 -23.78 21.43
N SER A 716 39.03 -24.62 22.39
CA SER A 716 38.99 -26.08 22.23
C SER A 716 37.59 -26.66 22.35
N LEU A 717 36.63 -25.92 22.92
CA LEU A 717 35.23 -26.32 23.02
C LEU A 717 34.47 -25.75 21.82
N SER A 718 33.76 -26.62 21.11
CA SER A 718 32.88 -26.23 20.02
C SER A 718 31.47 -26.75 20.22
N ILE A 719 30.52 -26.03 19.66
CA ILE A 719 29.10 -26.38 19.60
C ILE A 719 28.66 -26.47 18.15
N THR A 720 27.87 -27.50 17.82
CA THR A 720 27.19 -27.63 16.53
C THR A 720 25.69 -27.71 16.80
N PRO A 721 24.90 -26.67 16.46
CA PRO A 721 23.47 -26.63 16.75
C PRO A 721 22.64 -27.81 16.20
N GLY A 722 23.10 -28.42 15.10
CA GLY A 722 22.40 -29.52 14.44
C GLY A 722 21.34 -29.04 13.44
N THR A 723 20.44 -29.94 13.03
CA THR A 723 19.35 -29.57 12.13
C THR A 723 18.26 -28.87 12.92
N ILE A 724 17.89 -27.66 12.49
CA ILE A 724 16.77 -26.91 13.05
C ILE A 724 15.50 -27.35 12.32
N SER A 725 14.44 -27.65 13.06
CA SER A 725 13.13 -28.01 12.54
C SER A 725 12.06 -27.05 13.05
N ALA A 726 11.05 -26.79 12.21
CA ALA A 726 9.92 -25.94 12.56
C ALA A 726 8.84 -26.77 13.26
N GLY A 727 8.37 -26.31 14.42
CA GLY A 727 7.20 -26.86 15.11
C GLY A 727 5.90 -26.49 14.40
N SER A 728 4.79 -27.08 14.85
CA SER A 728 3.47 -26.84 14.25
C SER A 728 3.10 -25.35 14.26
N GLY A 729 2.67 -24.81 13.12
CA GLY A 729 2.27 -23.41 12.97
C GLY A 729 3.43 -22.40 12.86
N SER A 730 4.68 -22.86 12.81
CA SER A 730 5.86 -22.00 12.69
C SER A 730 6.19 -21.70 11.24
N ASP A 731 6.83 -20.55 11.01
CA ASP A 731 7.37 -20.19 9.70
C ASP A 731 8.51 -21.17 9.33
N PRO A 732 8.76 -21.44 8.02
CA PRO A 732 9.79 -22.37 7.59
C PRO A 732 11.20 -22.02 8.09
N VAL A 733 12.06 -23.03 8.28
CA VAL A 733 13.45 -22.85 8.79
C VAL A 733 14.43 -22.20 7.81
N GLY A 734 13.98 -21.88 6.59
CA GLY A 734 14.84 -21.31 5.55
C GLY A 734 15.22 -19.87 5.87
N GLY A 735 16.52 -19.62 6.10
CA GLY A 735 17.03 -18.31 6.54
C GLY A 735 17.58 -18.31 7.96
N ILE A 736 17.48 -19.44 8.68
CA ILE A 736 18.19 -19.67 9.94
C ILE A 736 19.59 -20.23 9.66
N SER A 737 20.63 -19.48 10.02
CA SER A 737 22.02 -19.93 10.00
C SER A 737 22.45 -20.41 11.37
N ALA A 738 23.04 -21.60 11.43
CA ALA A 738 23.46 -22.23 12.68
C ALA A 738 24.75 -23.06 12.49
N PRO A 739 25.88 -22.43 12.14
CA PRO A 739 27.12 -23.14 11.87
C PRO A 739 27.76 -23.73 13.13
N THR A 740 28.70 -24.66 12.96
CA THR A 740 29.60 -25.06 14.05
C THR A 740 30.41 -23.86 14.51
N LEU A 741 30.43 -23.63 15.83
CA LEU A 741 31.08 -22.48 16.45
C LEU A 741 32.12 -22.94 17.47
N ALA A 742 33.36 -22.47 17.31
CA ALA A 742 34.37 -22.54 18.37
C ALA A 742 34.08 -21.44 19.42
N LEU A 743 34.00 -21.84 20.68
CA LEU A 743 33.55 -20.96 21.77
C LEU A 743 34.65 -19.99 22.21
N SER A 744 34.23 -18.88 22.78
CA SER A 744 35.09 -17.86 23.37
C SER A 744 34.51 -17.32 24.68
N ASN A 745 35.30 -16.52 25.39
CA ASN A 745 34.87 -15.81 26.60
C ASN A 745 34.11 -14.50 26.26
N SER A 746 33.58 -14.36 25.06
CA SER A 746 32.79 -13.19 24.64
C SER A 746 31.59 -13.64 23.80
N PRO A 747 30.49 -12.87 23.77
CA PRO A 747 29.28 -13.25 23.05
C PRO A 747 29.54 -13.43 21.55
N GLN A 748 29.17 -14.58 21.02
CA GLN A 748 29.24 -14.93 19.60
C GLN A 748 27.86 -15.38 19.11
N ALA A 749 27.46 -14.96 17.92
CA ALA A 749 26.21 -15.42 17.32
C ALA A 749 26.31 -16.91 16.99
N LEU A 750 25.44 -17.71 17.62
CA LEU A 750 25.36 -19.16 17.43
C LEU A 750 24.28 -19.53 16.41
N ILE A 751 23.12 -18.89 16.53
CA ILE A 751 21.97 -19.08 15.63
C ILE A 751 21.48 -17.70 15.23
N THR A 752 21.38 -17.44 13.93
CA THR A 752 20.85 -16.20 13.40
C THR A 752 19.68 -16.51 12.48
N ALA A 753 18.50 -16.00 12.82
CA ALA A 753 17.33 -16.06 11.95
C ALA A 753 17.14 -14.70 11.28
N LEU A 754 17.33 -14.68 9.96
CA LEU A 754 17.16 -13.48 9.16
C LEU A 754 15.82 -13.54 8.43
N GLY A 755 14.90 -12.63 8.75
CA GLY A 755 13.55 -12.61 8.18
C GLY A 755 12.49 -13.21 9.10
N SER A 756 11.28 -13.38 8.58
CA SER A 756 10.12 -13.80 9.37
C SER A 756 10.19 -15.28 9.79
N HIS A 757 10.62 -15.47 11.03
CA HIS A 757 10.77 -16.77 11.68
C HIS A 757 9.96 -16.81 12.98
N ARG A 758 8.64 -16.84 12.84
CA ARG A 758 7.71 -16.93 13.97
C ARG A 758 7.40 -18.38 14.32
N GLY A 759 6.99 -18.60 15.55
CA GLY A 759 6.61 -19.91 16.05
C GLY A 759 7.76 -20.58 16.82
N ILE A 760 7.79 -21.90 16.77
CA ILE A 760 8.63 -22.74 17.62
C ILE A 760 9.67 -23.45 16.74
N TYR A 761 10.95 -23.36 17.11
CA TYR A 761 12.04 -24.06 16.44
C TYR A 761 12.72 -25.03 17.40
N LEU A 762 12.95 -26.24 16.92
CA LEU A 762 13.50 -27.36 17.68
C LEU A 762 14.84 -27.79 17.10
N LEU A 763 15.82 -28.04 17.96
CA LEU A 763 17.16 -28.49 17.57
C LEU A 763 17.82 -29.30 18.69
N THR A 764 18.81 -30.12 18.32
CA THR A 764 19.57 -30.95 19.27
C THR A 764 21.06 -30.73 19.07
N PRO A 765 21.68 -29.80 19.83
CA PRO A 765 23.10 -29.48 19.64
C PRO A 765 24.03 -30.61 20.06
N SER A 766 25.17 -30.72 19.38
CA SER A 766 26.30 -31.53 19.79
C SER A 766 27.48 -30.65 20.23
N PHE A 767 28.27 -31.17 21.14
CA PHE A 767 29.42 -30.49 21.73
C PHE A 767 30.67 -31.33 21.53
N SER A 768 31.80 -30.68 21.28
CA SER A 768 33.10 -31.34 21.13
C SER A 768 34.18 -30.54 21.83
N LEU A 769 34.95 -31.21 22.69
CA LEU A 769 36.10 -30.65 23.39
C LEU A 769 37.38 -31.31 22.86
N ALA A 770 38.20 -30.53 22.16
CA ALA A 770 39.50 -30.94 21.64
C ALA A 770 40.57 -30.86 22.74
N ILE A 771 41.10 -32.01 23.15
CA ILE A 771 42.10 -32.12 24.21
C ILE A 771 43.47 -32.35 23.57
N PRO A 772 44.40 -31.38 23.61
CA PRO A 772 45.67 -31.48 22.90
C PRO A 772 46.60 -32.54 23.52
N PRO A 773 47.58 -33.08 22.75
CA PRO A 773 48.48 -34.15 23.23
C PRO A 773 49.26 -33.78 24.49
N ASN A 774 49.53 -32.48 24.68
CA ASN A 774 50.27 -31.95 25.82
C ASN A 774 49.37 -31.48 26.97
N ALA A 775 48.05 -31.72 26.91
CA ALA A 775 47.15 -31.43 28.02
C ALA A 775 47.45 -32.34 29.21
N TYR A 776 47.45 -31.75 30.40
CA TYR A 776 47.42 -32.54 31.62
C TYR A 776 46.06 -33.26 31.74
N ARG A 777 46.06 -34.51 32.22
CA ARG A 777 44.84 -35.15 32.73
C ARG A 777 44.20 -34.24 33.79
N SER A 778 42.89 -34.31 33.95
CA SER A 778 42.23 -33.61 35.04
C SER A 778 42.64 -34.18 36.40
N ASN A 779 42.40 -33.43 37.48
CA ASN A 779 42.83 -33.82 38.81
C ASN A 779 42.00 -34.98 39.37
N PHE A 780 42.57 -35.80 40.25
CA PHE A 780 41.84 -36.84 40.99
C PHE A 780 40.85 -36.23 41.99
N SER A 781 39.63 -36.74 42.05
CA SER A 781 38.63 -36.32 43.05
C SER A 781 39.01 -36.72 44.48
N GLY A 782 39.89 -37.72 44.64
CA GLY A 782 40.42 -38.21 45.91
C GLY A 782 41.88 -38.67 45.79
N VAL A 783 42.19 -39.85 46.34
CA VAL A 783 43.54 -40.43 46.31
C VAL A 783 43.92 -40.85 44.88
N VAL A 784 45.20 -40.66 44.54
CA VAL A 784 45.78 -41.00 43.23
C VAL A 784 45.54 -42.49 42.92
N ASP A 785 45.22 -42.80 41.66
CA ASP A 785 44.94 -44.13 41.08
C ASP A 785 43.65 -44.85 41.55
N ASP A 786 43.10 -44.52 42.72
CA ASP A 786 41.90 -45.18 43.28
C ASP A 786 40.59 -44.37 43.13
N SER A 787 40.67 -43.10 42.69
CA SER A 787 39.52 -42.21 42.58
C SER A 787 39.25 -41.74 41.14
N ALA A 788 37.99 -41.42 40.84
CA ALA A 788 37.61 -40.85 39.56
C ALA A 788 38.27 -39.49 39.35
N LEU A 789 38.56 -39.13 38.11
CA LEU A 789 39.05 -37.79 37.78
C LEU A 789 37.90 -36.77 37.85
N ASN A 790 38.20 -35.58 38.35
CA ASN A 790 37.32 -34.42 38.28
C ASN A 790 37.08 -34.07 36.81
N PRO A 791 35.84 -33.89 36.36
CA PRO A 791 35.58 -33.48 34.99
C PRO A 791 36.05 -32.04 34.75
N PHE A 792 36.36 -31.71 33.51
CA PHE A 792 36.42 -30.32 33.09
C PHE A 792 34.99 -29.77 33.00
N VAL A 793 34.74 -28.63 33.63
CA VAL A 793 33.44 -27.96 33.65
C VAL A 793 33.57 -26.59 32.98
N SER A 794 32.60 -26.26 32.14
CA SER A 794 32.43 -24.94 31.52
C SER A 794 30.96 -24.54 31.66
N VAL A 795 30.70 -23.25 31.89
CA VAL A 795 29.36 -22.67 31.92
C VAL A 795 29.14 -21.92 30.61
N LEU A 796 28.01 -22.19 29.96
CA LEU A 796 27.59 -21.51 28.74
C LEU A 796 26.42 -20.60 29.06
N THR A 797 26.50 -19.34 28.61
CA THR A 797 25.43 -18.36 28.75
C THR A 797 24.84 -18.08 27.38
N PHE A 798 23.52 -18.27 27.23
CA PHE A 798 22.80 -18.00 25.99
C PHE A 798 21.93 -16.76 26.13
N THR A 799 21.98 -15.86 25.15
CA THR A 799 21.14 -14.66 25.10
C THR A 799 20.42 -14.61 23.76
N ILE A 800 19.09 -14.45 23.79
CA ILE A 800 18.28 -14.23 22.60
C ILE A 800 17.84 -12.77 22.50
N SER A 801 17.92 -12.18 21.30
CA SER A 801 17.57 -10.78 21.00
C SER A 801 16.92 -10.63 19.65
#